data_AF-A0A8X7QMI5-F1
#
_entry.id   AF-A0A8X7QMI5-F1
#
_cell.length_a   1.000
_cell.length_b   1.000
_cell.length_c   1.000
_cell.angle_alpha   90.00
_cell.angle_beta   90.00
_cell.angle_gamma   90.00
#
_symmetry.space_group_name_H-M   'P 1'
#
loop_
_entity.id
_entity.type
_entity.pdbx_description
1 polymer ?
#
loop_
_entity_poly.entity_id
_entity_poly.type
_entity_poly.pdbx_seq_one_letter_code
_entity_poly.pdbx_strand_id
1 'polypeptide(L)'
;MLTCPSNALHSTPHFWPIRRSKLCRSRNFPHSGGGKLCSLSLLSARTGASRFSVRALVRPDVSEDGDTGALSFPNHISVKIPFGNREILVETGLMGRQASSSVTVTDGETIVCTSVCVADVPSEPSDFLPLYVHYQERFSAVGRTSGGFFKREGKTKDHEVLICRLIDRPLRPTMPKGFYNETQILSWVLSYDGLHAPDALAVTSAGIAVALSEVPNAKAIAGVRVGLIGGEFIVNPTVKEMEESQLDLFLAGTDSAILTIEGYSNFLPEEMLLQAVKVGQDAVQATCTAIEALAKKHGKAKMVDAIRLPPPDLYKHVKELAGEELSKALQIKGKIPRRKAISSLEEKVLTIMTEKGYVVDEVAFGTTEAQPELLEDEDEDEEVVPEGEVDQGDVHIRPIPRKPIPLLFSEVDVKLVFKEVSSKLLRRRIVEGGKRSDGRTPDGIGQLTLDVACFQGHMAALFSHVALAVVTLGDKQMAQRIDNLEGSDEYKRFYLQYTFPPSSVGEVGRIGAPSRREIGHGTLAERALETILPSDDDFPYTIRVESTILESNGSSSMASVCGGCLALQDAGVPVKCSVAGIAMGMVWDTEEFGGDGSPLILSDITGAEDASGDMDFKVAGNEDGVTAFQMDIKVGGITLQIMEKALIQAKAGRRHILAEMAKCSPPPTLSLSKYAPLIHIMKVHPSKVYSLIGSGGKKVKSIIEESGVEAIDMQDDGIVKIMANNVASLERAKAIISGLTMVPSIGDIYRNCEIKSMAPYGAFVEIAPGREGLCHVSELSAEWLAKPEDAYKIGDRIDVKLIEVNEKGQLRLSVRALLPESESGKDSQKPPPTGDSTKDRGSPRKYVNTSSKERAAKVASGDEVVLKKKDVRSASDGDKPMKSSSSSNEEDRGSLVNGEATIS
;
A
#
# COMPACT_ATOMS: atom_id res chain seq x y z
N MET A 1 -5.67 -27.56 -47.54
CA MET A 1 -5.68 -29.03 -47.38
C MET A 1 -5.84 -29.31 -45.90
N LEU A 2 -6.74 -30.15 -45.42
CA LEU A 2 -7.81 -30.89 -46.12
C LEU A 2 -9.14 -30.11 -46.13
N THR A 3 -10.24 -30.73 -46.58
CA THR A 3 -11.52 -30.06 -46.89
C THR A 3 -12.72 -30.96 -46.60
N CYS A 4 -13.76 -30.40 -45.95
CA CYS A 4 -15.20 -30.59 -46.21
C CYS A 4 -15.82 -32.03 -46.19
N PRO A 5 -17.16 -32.19 -46.05
CA PRO A 5 -18.22 -31.20 -46.32
C PRO A 5 -19.28 -30.99 -45.22
N SER A 6 -20.04 -29.92 -45.43
CA SER A 6 -21.31 -29.60 -44.78
C SER A 6 -22.45 -30.54 -45.20
N ASN A 7 -23.45 -30.69 -44.34
CA ASN A 7 -24.84 -30.83 -44.77
C ASN A 7 -25.78 -30.11 -43.79
N ALA A 8 -26.85 -29.52 -44.29
CA ALA A 8 -27.75 -28.66 -43.52
C ALA A 8 -29.16 -29.24 -43.43
N LEU A 9 -29.87 -28.98 -42.32
CA LEU A 9 -31.31 -29.19 -42.20
C LEU A 9 -31.91 -28.09 -41.30
N HIS A 10 -33.03 -27.53 -41.72
CA HIS A 10 -33.72 -26.46 -40.99
C HIS A 10 -34.52 -27.01 -39.80
N SER A 11 -34.43 -26.33 -38.65
CA SER A 11 -35.57 -26.16 -37.75
C SER A 11 -35.46 -24.83 -37.01
N THR A 12 -36.58 -24.14 -36.85
CA THR A 12 -36.68 -22.82 -36.21
C THR A 12 -37.22 -22.93 -34.78
N PRO A 13 -36.54 -22.40 -33.75
CA PRO A 13 -37.14 -22.26 -32.43
C PRO A 13 -38.13 -21.09 -32.40
N HIS A 14 -39.30 -21.29 -31.78
CA HIS A 14 -40.34 -20.26 -31.66
C HIS A 14 -39.93 -19.14 -30.69
N PHE A 15 -40.01 -17.89 -31.15
CA PHE A 15 -40.10 -16.74 -30.25
C PHE A 15 -41.53 -16.60 -29.69
N TRP A 16 -41.67 -16.46 -28.38
CA TRP A 16 -42.89 -15.95 -27.73
C TRP A 16 -42.63 -14.57 -27.11
N PRO A 17 -43.59 -13.61 -27.21
CA PRO A 17 -43.25 -12.20 -27.05
C PRO A 17 -43.40 -11.66 -25.62
N ILE A 18 -42.34 -11.02 -25.12
CA ILE A 18 -42.44 -10.13 -23.94
C ILE A 18 -43.25 -8.88 -24.33
N ARG A 19 -44.37 -8.65 -23.64
CA ARG A 19 -45.26 -7.51 -23.90
C ARG A 19 -44.56 -6.17 -23.62
N ARG A 20 -44.41 -5.35 -24.66
CA ARG A 20 -44.29 -3.89 -24.52
C ARG A 20 -45.67 -3.24 -24.73
N SER A 21 -46.04 -2.31 -23.86
CA SER A 21 -47.07 -1.31 -24.12
C SER A 21 -46.54 0.08 -23.73
N LYS A 22 -47.03 1.12 -24.41
CA LYS A 22 -46.60 2.53 -24.23
C LYS A 22 -47.78 3.45 -24.58
N LEU A 23 -47.88 4.58 -23.85
CA LEU A 23 -48.80 5.72 -24.10
C LEU A 23 -50.31 5.38 -23.89
N CYS A 24 -51.21 6.29 -23.48
CA CYS A 24 -51.11 7.74 -23.23
C CYS A 24 -52.26 8.29 -22.33
N ARG A 25 -52.19 9.60 -22.02
CA ARG A 25 -53.29 10.56 -21.72
C ARG A 25 -54.01 10.59 -20.35
N SER A 26 -53.53 11.52 -19.51
CA SER A 26 -54.25 12.71 -18.98
C SER A 26 -55.58 12.59 -18.21
N ARG A 27 -55.65 13.25 -17.03
CA ARG A 27 -56.80 14.08 -16.62
C ARG A 27 -56.39 15.22 -15.66
N ASN A 28 -57.16 16.31 -15.67
CA ASN A 28 -56.84 17.59 -15.03
C ASN A 28 -57.29 17.64 -13.56
N PHE A 29 -56.69 18.54 -12.76
CA PHE A 29 -57.36 19.27 -11.67
C PHE A 29 -56.99 20.78 -11.72
N PRO A 30 -57.81 21.71 -11.19
CA PRO A 30 -57.81 23.12 -11.59
C PRO A 30 -57.16 24.12 -10.59
N HIS A 31 -57.14 25.40 -10.96
CA HIS A 31 -56.58 26.52 -10.18
C HIS A 31 -57.39 26.94 -8.94
N SER A 32 -56.69 27.39 -7.88
CA SER A 32 -56.82 28.73 -7.24
C SER A 32 -55.96 28.78 -5.96
N GLY A 33 -55.49 29.93 -5.46
CA GLY A 33 -55.47 31.28 -6.04
C GLY A 33 -54.98 32.34 -5.04
N GLY A 34 -53.99 33.15 -5.43
CA GLY A 34 -53.44 34.25 -4.61
C GLY A 34 -52.48 33.80 -3.47
N GLY A 35 -51.41 34.53 -3.12
CA GLY A 35 -50.74 35.62 -3.83
C GLY A 35 -50.50 36.88 -2.99
N LYS A 36 -49.22 37.13 -2.64
CA LYS A 36 -48.60 38.47 -2.59
C LYS A 36 -47.08 38.37 -2.44
N LEU A 37 -46.36 39.11 -3.28
CA LEU A 37 -44.95 39.43 -3.05
C LEU A 37 -44.87 40.52 -1.97
N CYS A 38 -43.79 40.50 -1.19
CA CYS A 38 -43.05 41.72 -0.89
C CYS A 38 -41.56 41.38 -0.88
N SER A 39 -40.84 41.94 -1.84
CA SER A 39 -39.38 41.99 -1.82
C SER A 39 -38.92 43.19 -0.98
N LEU A 40 -37.73 43.08 -0.41
CA LEU A 40 -36.78 44.21 -0.31
C LEU A 40 -35.37 43.67 -0.11
N SER A 41 -34.37 44.53 -0.31
CA SER A 41 -33.00 44.13 -0.64
C SER A 41 -31.97 45.08 -0.03
N LEU A 42 -30.69 44.69 -0.16
CA LEU A 42 -29.47 45.50 0.01
C LEU A 42 -29.14 46.03 1.42
N LEU A 43 -27.97 45.59 1.92
CA LEU A 43 -26.79 46.40 2.29
C LEU A 43 -25.85 45.47 3.10
N SER A 44 -24.70 45.06 2.55
CA SER A 44 -23.44 45.81 2.41
C SER A 44 -22.55 45.71 3.67
N ALA A 45 -21.26 45.46 3.47
CA ALA A 45 -20.33 45.01 4.51
C ALA A 45 -19.66 46.16 5.29
N ARG A 46 -19.17 45.84 6.49
CA ARG A 46 -18.05 46.55 7.12
C ARG A 46 -17.22 45.64 8.03
N THR A 47 -15.97 46.04 8.24
CA THR A 47 -14.92 45.28 8.91
C THR A 47 -14.91 45.50 10.43
N GLY A 48 -14.42 44.50 11.18
CA GLY A 48 -14.18 44.61 12.61
C GLY A 48 -13.53 43.33 13.17
N ALA A 49 -12.23 43.38 13.48
CA ALA A 49 -11.53 42.28 14.13
C ALA A 49 -11.59 42.41 15.66
N SER A 50 -11.97 41.34 16.36
CA SER A 50 -11.75 41.22 17.80
C SER A 50 -11.48 39.75 18.15
N ARG A 51 -10.53 39.52 19.07
CA ARG A 51 -10.18 38.18 19.56
C ARG A 51 -11.27 37.70 20.51
N PHE A 52 -11.83 36.52 20.28
CA PHE A 52 -12.60 35.80 21.30
C PHE A 52 -11.76 34.66 21.88
N SER A 53 -11.43 34.78 23.17
CA SER A 53 -10.88 33.68 23.95
C SER A 53 -12.04 32.80 24.42
N VAL A 54 -12.03 31.53 24.04
CA VAL A 54 -12.99 30.55 24.56
C VAL A 54 -12.54 30.15 25.96
N ARG A 55 -13.23 30.67 26.97
CA ARG A 55 -12.97 30.34 28.38
C ARG A 55 -13.83 29.14 28.77
N ALA A 56 -13.18 28.04 29.15
CA ALA A 56 -13.87 26.80 29.55
C ALA A 56 -14.87 27.06 30.70
N LEU A 57 -16.06 26.49 30.59
CA LEU A 57 -17.21 26.82 31.44
C LEU A 57 -17.44 25.73 32.49
N VAL A 58 -16.63 25.77 33.55
CA VAL A 58 -16.88 24.98 34.77
C VAL A 58 -18.24 25.40 35.35
N ARG A 59 -19.08 24.43 35.70
CA ARG A 59 -20.32 24.64 36.48
C ARG A 59 -20.14 24.05 37.88
N PRO A 60 -20.71 24.69 38.92
CA PRO A 60 -20.57 24.23 40.30
C PRO A 60 -21.56 23.09 40.63
N ASP A 61 -21.22 22.33 41.66
CA ASP A 61 -22.12 21.36 42.29
C ASP A 61 -23.39 22.03 42.84
N VAL A 62 -24.50 21.31 42.76
CA VAL A 62 -25.71 21.54 43.55
C VAL A 62 -26.19 20.18 44.03
N SER A 63 -26.45 20.06 45.33
CA SER A 63 -27.05 18.87 45.94
C SER A 63 -28.26 19.30 46.76
N GLU A 64 -29.37 18.60 46.59
CA GLU A 64 -30.42 18.37 47.60
C GLU A 64 -31.40 17.31 47.08
N ASP A 65 -31.99 16.54 47.99
CA ASP A 65 -32.77 15.34 47.67
C ASP A 65 -34.21 15.65 47.21
N GLY A 66 -34.79 14.73 46.42
CA GLY A 66 -36.18 14.82 45.96
C GLY A 66 -36.67 13.53 45.31
N ASP A 67 -37.13 12.58 46.13
CA ASP A 67 -37.66 11.30 45.65
C ASP A 67 -38.90 11.48 44.76
N THR A 68 -38.68 11.32 43.46
CA THR A 68 -39.69 11.16 42.42
C THR A 68 -39.15 10.17 41.40
N GLY A 69 -40.03 9.34 40.83
CA GLY A 69 -39.67 8.26 39.89
C GLY A 69 -39.18 8.73 38.52
N ALA A 70 -38.09 9.49 38.48
CA ALA A 70 -37.41 9.89 37.26
C ALA A 70 -36.65 8.71 36.65
N LEU A 71 -36.64 8.64 35.31
CA LEU A 71 -35.79 7.71 34.58
C LEU A 71 -34.32 8.05 34.89
N SER A 72 -33.66 7.19 35.65
CA SER A 72 -32.23 7.28 35.95
C SER A 72 -31.41 7.16 34.67
N PHE A 73 -31.12 8.30 34.03
CA PHE A 73 -30.21 8.35 32.88
C PHE A 73 -28.86 7.74 33.30
N PRO A 74 -28.25 6.87 32.47
CA PRO A 74 -26.92 6.36 32.77
C PRO A 74 -25.95 7.53 32.84
N ASN A 75 -25.24 7.64 33.96
CA ASN A 75 -24.28 8.72 34.20
C ASN A 75 -23.25 8.78 33.06
N HIS A 76 -22.92 9.99 32.61
CA HIS A 76 -21.80 10.22 31.70
C HIS A 76 -20.52 9.75 32.39
N ILE A 77 -19.80 8.84 31.72
CA ILE A 77 -18.55 8.26 32.20
C ILE A 77 -17.45 8.81 31.32
N SER A 78 -16.43 9.40 31.94
CA SER A 78 -15.25 9.95 31.28
C SER A 78 -14.03 9.41 32.05
N VAL A 79 -13.18 8.64 31.37
CA VAL A 79 -12.05 7.90 31.98
C VAL A 79 -10.84 7.98 31.06
N LYS A 80 -9.64 8.12 31.63
CA LYS A 80 -8.39 8.03 30.88
C LYS A 80 -7.83 6.61 30.86
N ILE A 81 -7.24 6.22 29.74
CA ILE A 81 -6.62 4.91 29.52
C ILE A 81 -5.21 5.13 28.92
N PRO A 82 -4.16 4.38 29.36
CA PRO A 82 -2.83 4.45 28.75
C PRO A 82 -2.86 3.97 27.29
N PHE A 83 -2.08 4.62 26.44
CA PHE A 83 -2.05 4.37 24.99
C PHE A 83 -0.63 4.60 24.43
N GLY A 84 0.29 3.72 24.81
CA GLY A 84 1.73 3.96 24.64
C GLY A 84 2.23 4.98 25.66
N ASN A 85 3.04 5.96 25.22
CA ASN A 85 3.63 6.97 26.10
C ASN A 85 2.68 8.13 26.50
N ARG A 86 1.39 8.04 26.14
CA ARG A 86 0.35 9.06 26.44
C ARG A 86 -0.96 8.40 26.89
N GLU A 87 -1.94 9.22 27.24
CA GLU A 87 -3.28 8.78 27.67
C GLU A 87 -4.34 9.19 26.65
N ILE A 88 -5.26 8.28 26.31
CA ILE A 88 -6.49 8.59 25.57
C ILE A 88 -7.63 8.86 26.55
N LEU A 89 -8.51 9.80 26.18
CA LEU A 89 -9.77 10.03 26.90
C LEU A 89 -10.87 9.15 26.30
N VAL A 90 -11.57 8.40 27.14
CA VAL A 90 -12.66 7.49 26.78
C VAL A 90 -13.95 7.95 27.45
N GLU A 91 -14.95 8.27 26.63
CA GLU A 91 -16.25 8.77 27.09
C GLU A 91 -17.39 7.85 26.65
N THR A 92 -18.35 7.60 27.54
CA THR A 92 -19.58 6.84 27.23
C THR A 92 -20.78 7.35 28.04
N GLY A 93 -21.99 6.88 27.70
CA GLY A 93 -23.26 7.32 28.28
C GLY A 93 -23.80 8.66 27.74
N LEU A 94 -22.98 9.48 27.09
CA LEU A 94 -23.40 10.78 26.52
C LEU A 94 -24.06 10.64 25.13
N MET A 95 -23.36 10.00 24.18
CA MET A 95 -23.77 9.84 22.78
C MET A 95 -24.15 8.39 22.47
N GLY A 96 -24.87 8.17 21.36
CA GLY A 96 -25.16 6.83 20.81
C GLY A 96 -25.97 5.89 21.71
N ARG A 97 -26.65 6.39 22.75
CA ARG A 97 -27.29 5.64 23.86
C ARG A 97 -28.34 4.57 23.48
N GLN A 98 -28.70 4.44 22.20
CA GLN A 98 -29.62 3.40 21.68
C GLN A 98 -28.88 2.18 21.13
N ALA A 99 -27.56 2.29 20.89
CA ALA A 99 -26.72 1.16 20.50
C ALA A 99 -26.49 0.20 21.68
N SER A 100 -25.97 -1.01 21.40
CA SER A 100 -25.53 -1.93 22.46
C SER A 100 -24.45 -1.26 23.33
N SER A 101 -23.49 -0.60 22.69
CA SER A 101 -22.60 0.38 23.30
C SER A 101 -22.29 1.52 22.34
N SER A 102 -21.90 2.67 22.89
CA SER A 102 -21.27 3.74 22.13
C SER A 102 -20.22 4.45 22.98
N VAL A 103 -19.08 4.73 22.36
CA VAL A 103 -17.94 5.40 22.97
C VAL A 103 -17.47 6.53 22.07
N THR A 104 -16.91 7.57 22.69
CA THR A 104 -16.11 8.60 22.03
C THR A 104 -14.72 8.54 22.64
N VAL A 105 -13.69 8.39 21.79
CA VAL A 105 -12.30 8.21 22.19
C VAL A 105 -11.46 9.31 21.55
N THR A 106 -10.65 9.98 22.35
CA THR A 106 -9.87 11.16 21.94
C THR A 106 -8.37 10.95 22.21
N ASP A 107 -7.55 11.23 21.19
CA ASP A 107 -6.09 11.33 21.28
C ASP A 107 -5.66 12.69 20.72
N GLY A 108 -5.02 13.54 21.53
CA GLY A 108 -4.80 14.94 21.18
C GLY A 108 -6.11 15.71 20.95
N GLU A 109 -6.30 16.22 19.73
CA GLU A 109 -7.57 16.78 19.24
C GLU A 109 -8.26 15.84 18.22
N THR A 110 -7.68 14.68 17.91
CA THR A 110 -8.30 13.64 17.06
C THR A 110 -9.34 12.84 17.85
N ILE A 111 -10.57 12.77 17.32
CA ILE A 111 -11.74 12.18 17.98
C ILE A 111 -12.38 11.11 17.09
N VAL A 112 -12.46 9.89 17.60
CA VAL A 112 -13.19 8.77 16.99
C VAL A 112 -14.41 8.42 17.84
N CYS A 113 -15.58 8.31 17.23
CA CYS A 113 -16.79 7.81 17.87
C CYS A 113 -17.14 6.43 17.30
N THR A 114 -17.24 5.42 18.17
CA THR A 114 -17.56 4.04 17.77
C THR A 114 -18.83 3.56 18.47
N SER A 115 -19.70 2.87 17.73
CA SER A 115 -20.93 2.26 18.26
C SER A 115 -21.04 0.80 17.82
N VAL A 116 -21.44 -0.06 18.74
CA VAL A 116 -21.74 -1.48 18.49
C VAL A 116 -23.25 -1.69 18.59
N CYS A 117 -23.83 -2.29 17.57
CA CYS A 117 -25.21 -2.79 17.58
C CYS A 117 -25.20 -4.30 17.39
N VAL A 118 -26.17 -4.98 18.00
CA VAL A 118 -26.40 -6.42 17.86
C VAL A 118 -27.89 -6.64 17.56
N ALA A 119 -28.21 -7.62 16.71
CA ALA A 119 -29.60 -8.01 16.47
C ALA A 119 -30.15 -8.85 17.63
N ASP A 120 -31.39 -8.60 18.06
CA ASP A 120 -32.04 -9.36 19.15
C ASP A 120 -32.22 -10.85 18.79
N VAL A 121 -32.46 -11.13 17.50
CA VAL A 121 -32.66 -12.46 16.94
C VAL A 121 -31.40 -12.88 16.17
N PRO A 122 -30.90 -14.13 16.31
CA PRO A 122 -29.82 -14.63 15.46
C PRO A 122 -30.23 -14.66 13.99
N SER A 123 -29.26 -14.53 13.08
CA SER A 123 -29.48 -14.70 11.65
C SER A 123 -29.98 -16.12 11.31
N GLU A 124 -30.52 -16.30 10.10
CA GLU A 124 -30.88 -17.62 9.57
C GLU A 124 -29.69 -18.60 9.65
N PRO A 125 -29.93 -19.93 9.76
CA PRO A 125 -28.89 -20.91 10.05
C PRO A 125 -27.67 -20.80 9.11
N SER A 126 -26.48 -20.55 9.68
CA SER A 126 -25.29 -20.19 8.93
C SER A 126 -23.99 -20.76 9.52
N ASP A 127 -22.98 -20.99 8.68
CA ASP A 127 -21.68 -21.53 9.09
C ASP A 127 -20.63 -20.45 9.43
N PHE A 128 -21.02 -19.17 9.45
CA PHE A 128 -20.14 -18.03 9.72
C PHE A 128 -20.70 -17.05 10.77
N LEU A 129 -19.81 -16.26 11.38
CA LEU A 129 -20.14 -15.17 12.30
C LEU A 129 -20.49 -13.88 11.53
N PRO A 130 -21.74 -13.37 11.60
CA PRO A 130 -22.19 -12.15 10.92
C PRO A 130 -21.70 -10.86 11.63
N LEU A 131 -20.38 -10.68 11.66
CA LEU A 131 -19.70 -9.47 12.13
C LEU A 131 -19.42 -8.51 10.96
N TYR A 132 -19.96 -7.29 11.04
CA TYR A 132 -19.85 -6.23 10.04
C TYR A 132 -19.17 -4.98 10.63
N VAL A 133 -17.93 -4.74 10.22
CA VAL A 133 -17.19 -3.52 10.59
C VAL A 133 -17.28 -2.45 9.49
N HIS A 134 -17.54 -1.21 9.88
CA HIS A 134 -17.42 -0.03 9.03
C HIS A 134 -16.64 1.08 9.77
N TYR A 135 -15.55 1.54 9.15
CA TYR A 135 -14.85 2.77 9.50
C TYR A 135 -15.11 3.80 8.40
N GLN A 136 -15.35 5.06 8.77
CA GLN A 136 -15.54 6.15 7.81
C GLN A 136 -14.97 7.49 8.31
N GLU A 137 -14.28 8.16 7.40
CA GLU A 137 -13.76 9.52 7.59
C GLU A 137 -14.76 10.55 7.05
N ARG A 138 -15.06 11.55 7.86
CA ARG A 138 -15.88 12.69 7.46
C ARG A 138 -14.96 13.86 7.18
N PHE A 139 -15.03 14.49 6.00
CA PHE A 139 -14.17 15.64 5.69
C PHE A 139 -14.43 16.83 6.63
N SER A 140 -15.62 16.88 7.26
CA SER A 140 -15.92 17.82 8.34
C SER A 140 -14.98 17.72 9.54
N ALA A 141 -14.34 16.57 9.79
CA ALA A 141 -13.38 16.36 10.88
C ALA A 141 -12.13 17.26 10.75
N VAL A 142 -11.82 17.72 9.53
CA VAL A 142 -10.76 18.67 9.17
C VAL A 142 -11.32 19.96 8.56
N GLY A 143 -12.62 20.23 8.74
CA GLY A 143 -13.30 21.41 8.17
C GLY A 143 -13.36 21.47 6.63
N ARG A 144 -13.06 20.36 5.94
CA ARG A 144 -13.09 20.25 4.47
C ARG A 144 -14.44 19.70 3.97
N THR A 145 -14.62 19.79 2.65
CA THR A 145 -15.72 19.13 1.92
C THR A 145 -15.12 18.18 0.89
N SER A 146 -15.71 16.99 0.75
CA SER A 146 -15.36 15.96 -0.26
C SER A 146 -14.99 16.54 -1.64
N GLY A 147 -13.89 16.03 -2.22
CA GLY A 147 -13.44 16.41 -3.57
C GLY A 147 -14.47 16.06 -4.66
N GLY A 148 -15.27 15.02 -4.45
CA GLY A 148 -16.24 14.48 -5.41
C GLY A 148 -17.33 15.44 -5.89
N PHE A 149 -17.96 15.11 -7.02
CA PHE A 149 -18.97 15.94 -7.70
C PHE A 149 -20.15 16.34 -6.81
N PHE A 150 -20.68 15.40 -6.03
CA PHE A 150 -21.84 15.61 -5.15
C PHE A 150 -21.51 16.29 -3.80
N LYS A 151 -20.23 16.64 -3.54
CA LYS A 151 -19.79 17.31 -2.30
C LYS A 151 -20.25 16.63 -1.00
N ARG A 152 -20.23 15.30 -1.04
CA ARG A 152 -20.55 14.38 0.06
C ARG A 152 -19.58 13.20 0.00
N GLU A 153 -19.34 12.55 1.13
CA GLU A 153 -18.69 11.25 1.23
C GLU A 153 -19.50 10.20 0.46
N GLY A 154 -18.81 9.36 -0.33
CA GLY A 154 -19.43 8.45 -1.30
C GLY A 154 -19.25 6.97 -0.95
N LYS A 155 -18.77 6.17 -1.92
CA LYS A 155 -18.27 4.82 -1.68
C LYS A 155 -17.09 4.91 -0.71
N THR A 156 -17.03 3.98 0.26
CA THR A 156 -15.85 3.75 1.11
C THR A 156 -14.58 3.65 0.27
N LYS A 157 -13.58 4.45 0.64
CA LYS A 157 -12.25 4.55 0.02
C LYS A 157 -11.42 3.32 0.39
N ASP A 158 -10.34 3.09 -0.34
CA ASP A 158 -9.56 1.87 -0.14
C ASP A 158 -8.82 1.87 1.21
N HIS A 159 -8.34 3.02 1.71
CA HIS A 159 -7.75 3.12 3.05
C HIS A 159 -8.78 2.97 4.19
N GLU A 160 -10.00 3.50 4.01
CA GLU A 160 -11.11 3.25 4.94
C GLU A 160 -11.44 1.74 4.99
N VAL A 161 -11.38 1.04 3.85
CA VAL A 161 -11.53 -0.43 3.78
C VAL A 161 -10.37 -1.15 4.48
N LEU A 162 -9.13 -0.66 4.41
CA LEU A 162 -8.02 -1.23 5.17
C LEU A 162 -8.25 -1.09 6.68
N ILE A 163 -8.66 0.08 7.16
CA ILE A 163 -8.93 0.28 8.60
C ILE A 163 -10.14 -0.58 9.05
N CYS A 164 -11.14 -0.80 8.20
CA CYS A 164 -12.18 -1.81 8.47
C CYS A 164 -11.60 -3.21 8.69
N ARG A 165 -10.51 -3.59 8.00
CA ARG A 165 -9.84 -4.89 8.20
C ARG A 165 -8.98 -4.90 9.48
N LEU A 166 -8.27 -3.81 9.78
CA LEU A 166 -7.46 -3.69 11.00
C LEU A 166 -8.31 -3.80 12.27
N ILE A 167 -9.58 -3.38 12.22
CA ILE A 167 -10.57 -3.57 13.28
C ILE A 167 -11.15 -5.00 13.27
N ASP A 168 -11.48 -5.57 12.09
CA ASP A 168 -12.12 -6.90 11.97
C ASP A 168 -11.18 -8.06 12.34
N ARG A 169 -9.93 -8.04 11.85
CA ARG A 169 -8.91 -9.09 12.04
C ARG A 169 -8.70 -9.48 13.51
N PRO A 170 -8.48 -8.55 14.47
CA PRO A 170 -8.28 -8.89 15.88
C PRO A 170 -9.59 -9.12 16.64
N LEU A 171 -10.73 -8.52 16.25
CA LEU A 171 -12.00 -8.78 16.93
C LEU A 171 -12.53 -10.19 16.65
N ARG A 172 -12.52 -10.60 15.38
CA ARG A 172 -13.14 -11.85 14.91
C ARG A 172 -12.70 -13.12 15.66
N PRO A 173 -11.43 -13.37 16.03
CA PRO A 173 -11.03 -14.55 16.82
C PRO A 173 -11.38 -14.45 18.31
N THR A 174 -11.73 -13.27 18.85
CA THR A 174 -12.16 -13.13 20.27
C THR A 174 -13.64 -13.39 20.50
N MET A 175 -14.42 -13.50 19.42
CA MET A 175 -15.85 -13.82 19.48
C MET A 175 -16.01 -15.35 19.59
N PRO A 176 -16.85 -15.87 20.50
CA PRO A 176 -17.01 -17.31 20.69
C PRO A 176 -17.66 -17.97 19.47
N LYS A 177 -17.24 -19.22 19.17
CA LYS A 177 -17.96 -20.10 18.24
C LYS A 177 -19.42 -20.22 18.70
N GLY A 178 -20.36 -20.29 17.76
CA GLY A 178 -21.79 -20.47 18.07
C GLY A 178 -22.59 -19.19 18.28
N PHE A 179 -21.98 -18.00 18.17
CA PHE A 179 -22.69 -16.73 18.23
C PHE A 179 -23.11 -16.27 16.82
N TYR A 180 -24.42 -16.12 16.59
CA TYR A 180 -25.02 -15.88 15.26
C TYR A 180 -25.88 -14.61 15.16
N ASN A 181 -25.87 -13.76 16.19
CA ASN A 181 -26.55 -12.47 16.16
C ASN A 181 -25.75 -11.47 15.31
N GLU A 182 -26.39 -10.87 14.30
CA GLU A 182 -25.75 -9.88 13.43
C GLU A 182 -25.17 -8.74 14.29
N THR A 183 -23.86 -8.55 14.18
CA THR A 183 -23.11 -7.60 15.00
C THR A 183 -22.49 -6.54 14.11
N GLN A 184 -22.89 -5.30 14.28
CA GLN A 184 -22.46 -4.17 13.46
C GLN A 184 -21.63 -3.19 14.30
N ILE A 185 -20.42 -2.88 13.82
CA ILE A 185 -19.51 -1.92 14.45
C ILE A 185 -19.30 -0.76 13.49
N LEU A 186 -19.77 0.43 13.90
CA LEU A 186 -19.64 1.66 13.12
C LEU A 186 -18.66 2.61 13.83
N SER A 187 -17.56 2.95 13.18
CA SER A 187 -16.51 3.83 13.70
C SER A 187 -16.34 5.07 12.81
N TRP A 188 -16.37 6.24 13.43
CA TRP A 188 -16.47 7.53 12.74
C TRP A 188 -15.41 8.50 13.22
N VAL A 189 -14.57 9.01 12.32
CA VAL A 189 -13.72 10.16 12.66
C VAL A 189 -14.58 11.42 12.71
N LEU A 190 -14.63 12.06 13.88
CA LEU A 190 -15.42 13.27 14.14
C LEU A 190 -14.56 14.54 14.13
N SER A 191 -13.30 14.42 14.56
CA SER A 191 -12.28 15.46 14.45
C SER A 191 -10.92 14.80 14.18
N TYR A 192 -10.03 15.48 13.46
CA TYR A 192 -8.66 15.02 13.21
C TYR A 192 -7.72 16.23 13.17
N ASP A 193 -6.62 16.12 13.91
CA ASP A 193 -5.71 17.23 14.20
C ASP A 193 -4.48 17.32 13.29
N GLY A 194 -4.33 16.38 12.35
CA GLY A 194 -3.17 16.31 11.46
C GLY A 194 -1.87 15.88 12.15
N LEU A 195 -1.95 15.32 13.36
CA LEU A 195 -0.82 14.82 14.13
C LEU A 195 -1.02 13.38 14.59
N HIS A 196 -2.19 13.03 15.14
CA HIS A 196 -2.47 11.72 15.72
C HIS A 196 -3.31 10.86 14.76
N ALA A 197 -2.71 9.82 14.19
CA ALA A 197 -3.38 8.95 13.22
C ALA A 197 -4.62 8.25 13.81
N PRO A 198 -5.79 8.27 13.13
CA PRO A 198 -7.04 7.78 13.69
C PRO A 198 -7.20 6.24 13.64
N ASP A 199 -6.27 5.51 13.02
CA ASP A 199 -6.41 4.07 12.75
C ASP A 199 -6.25 3.20 14.01
N ALA A 200 -5.15 3.36 14.75
CA ALA A 200 -4.91 2.66 16.01
C ALA A 200 -5.92 3.08 17.09
N LEU A 201 -6.31 4.37 17.07
CA LEU A 201 -7.37 4.91 17.89
C LEU A 201 -8.73 4.24 17.57
N ALA A 202 -9.04 4.01 16.29
CA ALA A 202 -10.28 3.36 15.88
C ALA A 202 -10.33 1.86 16.21
N VAL A 203 -9.20 1.13 16.14
CA VAL A 203 -9.13 -0.27 16.59
C VAL A 203 -9.32 -0.37 18.11
N THR A 204 -8.65 0.49 18.88
CA THR A 204 -8.79 0.54 20.34
C THR A 204 -10.20 0.99 20.75
N SER A 205 -10.78 1.98 20.07
CA SER A 205 -12.16 2.44 20.28
C SER A 205 -13.20 1.34 19.99
N ALA A 206 -12.99 0.54 18.93
CA ALA A 206 -13.83 -0.63 18.65
C ALA A 206 -13.67 -1.72 19.72
N GLY A 207 -12.45 -1.98 20.21
CA GLY A 207 -12.18 -2.88 21.32
C GLY A 207 -12.91 -2.48 22.61
N ILE A 208 -12.83 -1.20 22.99
CA ILE A 208 -13.56 -0.64 24.14
C ILE A 208 -15.08 -0.78 23.94
N ALA A 209 -15.58 -0.43 22.75
CA ALA A 209 -17.00 -0.50 22.46
C ALA A 209 -17.53 -1.93 22.59
N VAL A 210 -16.85 -2.93 22.00
CA VAL A 210 -17.21 -4.35 22.14
C VAL A 210 -17.13 -4.80 23.61
N ALA A 211 -16.07 -4.43 24.33
CA ALA A 211 -15.92 -4.77 25.75
C ALA A 211 -17.07 -4.23 26.62
N LEU A 212 -17.58 -3.02 26.34
CA LEU A 212 -18.74 -2.42 27.02
C LEU A 212 -20.11 -2.95 26.55
N SER A 213 -20.20 -3.49 25.34
CA SER A 213 -21.45 -4.01 24.73
C SER A 213 -21.93 -5.32 25.37
N GLU A 214 -23.15 -5.75 25.06
CA GLU A 214 -23.63 -7.09 25.44
C GLU A 214 -23.12 -8.23 24.53
N VAL A 215 -22.40 -7.91 23.45
CA VAL A 215 -21.79 -8.90 22.55
C VAL A 215 -20.76 -9.75 23.32
N PRO A 216 -20.86 -11.09 23.30
CA PRO A 216 -19.88 -11.98 23.93
C PRO A 216 -18.50 -11.85 23.29
N ASN A 217 -17.51 -11.42 24.07
CA ASN A 217 -16.11 -11.36 23.66
C ASN A 217 -15.22 -11.95 24.77
N ALA A 218 -14.26 -12.79 24.42
CA ALA A 218 -13.47 -13.55 25.39
C ALA A 218 -12.49 -12.70 26.20
N LYS A 219 -11.96 -11.62 25.60
CA LYS A 219 -11.04 -10.63 26.20
C LYS A 219 -11.24 -9.25 25.58
N ALA A 220 -10.73 -8.20 26.21
CA ALA A 220 -10.61 -6.90 25.54
C ALA A 220 -9.50 -6.94 24.48
N ILE A 221 -9.61 -6.07 23.47
CA ILE A 221 -8.52 -5.81 22.52
C ILE A 221 -8.12 -4.34 22.53
N ALA A 222 -6.86 -4.09 22.17
CA ALA A 222 -6.33 -2.78 21.82
C ALA A 222 -5.42 -2.91 20.59
N GLY A 223 -5.22 -1.80 19.87
CA GLY A 223 -4.34 -1.71 18.70
C GLY A 223 -3.43 -0.50 18.79
N VAL A 224 -2.15 -0.68 18.49
CA VAL A 224 -1.10 0.35 18.52
C VAL A 224 -0.31 0.34 17.22
N ARG A 225 0.33 1.46 16.91
CA ARG A 225 1.33 1.58 15.84
C ARG A 225 2.72 1.76 16.47
N VAL A 226 3.77 1.15 15.92
CA VAL A 226 5.15 1.26 16.41
C VAL A 226 6.06 1.75 15.28
N GLY A 227 6.73 2.87 15.52
CA GLY A 227 7.76 3.42 14.64
C GLY A 227 9.18 3.10 15.14
N LEU A 228 10.18 3.29 14.28
CA LEU A 228 11.60 3.18 14.60
C LEU A 228 12.33 4.43 14.06
N ILE A 229 12.68 5.34 14.97
CA ILE A 229 13.22 6.67 14.65
C ILE A 229 14.52 6.86 15.43
N GLY A 230 15.60 7.24 14.75
CA GLY A 230 16.92 7.40 15.38
C GLY A 230 17.55 6.13 15.99
N GLY A 231 16.88 4.97 15.89
CA GLY A 231 17.22 3.73 16.57
C GLY A 231 16.33 3.40 17.78
N GLU A 232 15.40 4.28 18.16
CA GLU A 232 14.46 4.08 19.27
C GLU A 232 13.06 3.68 18.76
N PHE A 233 12.39 2.78 19.49
CA PHE A 233 11.02 2.37 19.19
C PHE A 233 10.01 3.30 19.86
N ILE A 234 9.13 3.92 19.08
CA ILE A 234 8.11 4.86 19.57
C ILE A 234 6.73 4.24 19.35
N VAL A 235 5.91 4.23 20.41
CA VAL A 235 4.53 3.71 20.37
C VAL A 235 3.55 4.85 20.10
N ASN A 236 2.65 4.61 19.15
CA ASN A 236 1.71 5.55 18.56
C ASN A 236 2.36 6.87 18.08
N PRO A 237 3.42 6.80 17.25
CA PRO A 237 4.07 7.99 16.70
C PRO A 237 3.07 8.87 15.93
N THR A 238 3.31 10.18 15.95
CA THR A 238 2.57 11.14 15.12
C THR A 238 2.87 10.96 13.64
N VAL A 239 2.04 11.53 12.76
CA VAL A 239 2.25 11.50 11.29
C VAL A 239 3.65 12.00 10.91
N LYS A 240 4.12 13.07 11.55
CA LYS A 240 5.46 13.65 11.29
C LYS A 240 6.60 12.77 11.77
N GLU A 241 6.42 12.08 12.89
CA GLU A 241 7.38 11.08 13.36
C GLU A 241 7.41 9.87 12.40
N MET A 242 6.26 9.49 11.84
CA MET A 242 6.18 8.45 10.81
C MET A 242 6.87 8.81 9.49
N GLU A 243 6.99 10.09 9.13
CA GLU A 243 7.78 10.54 7.96
C GLU A 243 9.28 10.21 8.09
N GLU A 244 9.82 10.18 9.31
CA GLU A 244 11.24 9.85 9.59
C GLU A 244 11.46 8.36 9.97
N SER A 245 10.38 7.58 10.06
CA SER A 245 10.43 6.21 10.60
C SER A 245 10.89 5.16 9.58
N GLN A 246 11.77 4.26 10.01
CA GLN A 246 12.22 3.10 9.22
C GLN A 246 11.26 1.90 9.29
N LEU A 247 10.28 1.98 10.20
CA LEU A 247 9.29 0.94 10.50
C LEU A 247 7.88 1.56 10.56
N ASP A 248 6.92 0.89 9.94
CA ASP A 248 5.50 1.13 10.10
C ASP A 248 4.84 -0.16 10.58
N LEU A 249 4.80 -0.41 11.90
CA LEU A 249 4.28 -1.64 12.48
C LEU A 249 2.96 -1.42 13.22
N PHE A 250 1.83 -1.77 12.60
CA PHE A 250 0.57 -1.90 13.32
C PHE A 250 0.48 -3.27 14.00
N LEU A 251 0.07 -3.29 15.27
CA LEU A 251 -0.12 -4.50 16.08
C LEU A 251 -1.40 -4.34 16.92
N ALA A 252 -2.26 -5.37 16.93
CA ALA A 252 -3.39 -5.44 17.85
C ALA A 252 -3.53 -6.82 18.49
N GLY A 253 -4.02 -6.84 19.73
CA GLY A 253 -4.03 -8.04 20.57
C GLY A 253 -4.74 -7.82 21.90
N THR A 254 -4.46 -8.71 22.84
CA THR A 254 -5.05 -8.81 24.19
C THR A 254 -3.99 -8.54 25.27
N ASP A 255 -4.40 -8.63 26.53
CA ASP A 255 -3.51 -8.70 27.71
C ASP A 255 -2.36 -9.73 27.62
N SER A 256 -2.48 -10.77 26.79
CA SER A 256 -1.66 -12.00 26.89
C SER A 256 -1.28 -12.64 25.55
N ALA A 257 -1.92 -12.23 24.45
CA ALA A 257 -1.63 -12.72 23.11
C ALA A 257 -1.85 -11.63 22.07
N ILE A 258 -0.91 -11.53 21.12
CA ILE A 258 -1.09 -10.78 19.87
C ILE A 258 -2.14 -11.50 19.04
N LEU A 259 -2.99 -10.76 18.30
CA LEU A 259 -4.01 -11.33 17.42
C LEU A 259 -3.76 -10.98 15.95
N THR A 260 -3.22 -9.80 15.67
CA THR A 260 -2.92 -9.37 14.30
C THR A 260 -1.71 -8.45 14.25
N ILE A 261 -0.95 -8.53 13.16
CA ILE A 261 0.13 -7.59 12.83
C ILE A 261 -0.01 -7.21 11.34
N GLU A 262 0.26 -5.95 11.03
CA GLU A 262 0.38 -5.38 9.67
C GLU A 262 1.55 -4.40 9.69
N GLY A 263 2.70 -4.82 9.16
CA GLY A 263 3.97 -4.12 9.25
C GLY A 263 4.64 -3.90 7.90
N TYR A 264 5.26 -2.74 7.71
CA TYR A 264 6.05 -2.36 6.54
C TYR A 264 7.38 -1.75 7.01
N SER A 265 8.48 -1.97 6.28
CA SER A 265 9.81 -1.54 6.75
C SER A 265 10.81 -1.33 5.62
N ASN A 266 11.79 -0.46 5.81
CA ASN A 266 12.89 -0.29 4.85
C ASN A 266 14.01 -1.32 5.10
N PHE A 267 13.75 -2.58 4.74
CA PHE A 267 14.70 -3.72 4.86
C PHE A 267 15.23 -3.97 6.28
N LEU A 268 14.38 -3.83 7.29
CA LEU A 268 14.76 -4.12 8.68
C LEU A 268 14.97 -5.64 8.90
N PRO A 269 15.97 -6.05 9.71
CA PRO A 269 16.21 -7.44 10.02
C PRO A 269 15.13 -7.99 10.97
N GLU A 270 14.89 -9.29 10.90
CA GLU A 270 13.85 -9.99 11.66
C GLU A 270 13.99 -9.80 13.18
N GLU A 271 15.21 -9.65 13.70
CA GLU A 271 15.50 -9.34 15.11
C GLU A 271 14.92 -7.99 15.56
N MET A 272 15.03 -6.94 14.73
CA MET A 272 14.48 -5.61 15.05
C MET A 272 12.95 -5.61 14.99
N LEU A 273 12.36 -6.41 14.09
CA LEU A 273 10.91 -6.60 14.06
C LEU A 273 10.42 -7.29 15.33
N LEU A 274 11.10 -8.32 15.84
CA LEU A 274 10.73 -8.99 17.10
C LEU A 274 10.80 -8.04 18.30
N GLN A 275 11.78 -7.13 18.34
CA GLN A 275 11.88 -6.10 19.37
C GLN A 275 10.70 -5.11 19.29
N ALA A 276 10.36 -4.63 18.09
CA ALA A 276 9.21 -3.76 17.87
C ALA A 276 7.87 -4.42 18.24
N VAL A 277 7.70 -5.71 17.89
CA VAL A 277 6.53 -6.53 18.24
C VAL A 277 6.39 -6.67 19.76
N LYS A 278 7.51 -6.85 20.48
CA LYS A 278 7.49 -6.85 21.96
C LYS A 278 7.04 -5.50 22.50
N VAL A 279 7.65 -4.39 22.07
CA VAL A 279 7.30 -3.03 22.52
C VAL A 279 5.81 -2.70 22.25
N GLY A 280 5.28 -3.14 21.10
CA GLY A 280 3.86 -3.03 20.79
C GLY A 280 2.97 -3.87 21.72
N GLN A 281 3.32 -5.13 21.98
CA GLN A 281 2.55 -6.01 22.87
C GLN A 281 2.57 -5.54 24.34
N ASP A 282 3.70 -5.03 24.83
CA ASP A 282 3.81 -4.46 26.19
C ASP A 282 2.84 -3.27 26.35
N ALA A 283 2.71 -2.41 25.33
CA ALA A 283 1.76 -1.30 25.31
C ALA A 283 0.28 -1.75 25.14
N VAL A 284 0.02 -2.75 24.30
CA VAL A 284 -1.32 -3.36 24.15
C VAL A 284 -1.79 -3.99 25.47
N GLN A 285 -0.91 -4.69 26.20
CA GLN A 285 -1.23 -5.28 27.50
C GLN A 285 -1.66 -4.21 28.52
N ALA A 286 -0.90 -3.11 28.63
CA ALA A 286 -1.25 -2.00 29.52
C ALA A 286 -2.61 -1.36 29.15
N THR A 287 -2.86 -1.20 27.84
CA THR A 287 -4.13 -0.66 27.32
C THR A 287 -5.30 -1.60 27.65
N CYS A 288 -5.21 -2.88 27.27
CA CYS A 288 -6.25 -3.90 27.51
C CYS A 288 -6.62 -4.04 28.99
N THR A 289 -5.63 -4.03 29.90
CA THR A 289 -5.87 -4.11 31.35
C THR A 289 -6.79 -2.99 31.86
N ALA A 290 -6.62 -1.77 31.33
CA ALA A 290 -7.46 -0.63 31.68
C ALA A 290 -8.86 -0.70 31.01
N ILE A 291 -8.96 -1.26 29.79
CA ILE A 291 -10.25 -1.52 29.13
C ILE A 291 -11.07 -2.55 29.91
N GLU A 292 -10.44 -3.63 30.40
CA GLU A 292 -11.10 -4.66 31.20
C GLU A 292 -11.54 -4.13 32.57
N ALA A 293 -10.73 -3.26 33.20
CA ALA A 293 -11.13 -2.56 34.42
C ALA A 293 -12.34 -1.62 34.19
N LEU A 294 -12.40 -0.93 33.04
CA LEU A 294 -13.56 -0.11 32.64
C LEU A 294 -14.80 -0.99 32.38
N ALA A 295 -14.66 -2.06 31.61
CA ALA A 295 -15.75 -2.97 31.26
C ALA A 295 -16.32 -3.71 32.47
N LYS A 296 -15.47 -4.14 33.41
CA LYS A 296 -15.91 -4.75 34.69
C LYS A 296 -16.73 -3.81 35.57
N LYS A 297 -16.59 -2.49 35.40
CA LYS A 297 -17.29 -1.48 36.20
C LYS A 297 -18.55 -0.92 35.51
N HIS A 298 -18.53 -0.81 34.18
CA HIS A 298 -19.52 -0.05 33.39
C HIS A 298 -20.01 -0.75 32.11
N GLY A 299 -19.55 -1.96 31.81
CA GLY A 299 -20.04 -2.76 30.68
C GLY A 299 -21.36 -3.45 30.97
N LYS A 300 -22.08 -3.82 29.90
CA LYS A 300 -23.29 -4.64 29.98
C LYS A 300 -22.96 -6.11 30.31
N ALA A 301 -23.97 -6.82 30.82
CA ALA A 301 -23.96 -8.27 30.86
C ALA A 301 -23.83 -8.84 29.43
N LYS A 302 -23.13 -9.96 29.28
CA LYS A 302 -22.84 -10.58 27.97
C LYS A 302 -23.92 -11.58 27.60
N MET A 303 -24.32 -11.62 26.33
CA MET A 303 -25.31 -12.57 25.77
C MET A 303 -24.76 -14.00 25.65
N VAL A 304 -24.21 -14.56 26.74
CA VAL A 304 -23.64 -15.92 26.73
C VAL A 304 -24.69 -16.98 26.41
N ASP A 305 -25.94 -16.77 26.82
CA ASP A 305 -27.07 -17.67 26.55
C ASP A 305 -27.51 -17.68 25.07
N ALA A 306 -27.03 -16.74 24.25
CA ALA A 306 -27.25 -16.73 22.80
C ALA A 306 -26.24 -17.61 22.03
N ILE A 307 -25.22 -18.15 22.71
CA ILE A 307 -24.21 -19.01 22.10
C ILE A 307 -24.78 -20.41 21.89
N ARG A 308 -24.87 -20.86 20.64
CA ARG A 308 -25.37 -22.18 20.24
C ARG A 308 -24.23 -23.02 19.68
N LEU A 309 -23.82 -24.05 20.42
CA LEU A 309 -22.79 -25.00 20.00
C LEU A 309 -23.43 -26.31 19.50
N PRO A 310 -22.82 -26.98 18.50
CA PRO A 310 -23.26 -28.31 18.07
C PRO A 310 -23.27 -29.33 19.23
N PRO A 311 -24.20 -30.31 19.23
CA PRO A 311 -24.23 -31.36 20.25
C PRO A 311 -22.91 -32.14 20.32
N PRO A 312 -22.38 -32.45 21.51
CA PRO A 312 -21.02 -33.00 21.67
C PRO A 312 -20.84 -34.37 21.02
N ASP A 313 -21.88 -35.21 21.02
CA ASP A 313 -21.83 -36.55 20.41
C ASP A 313 -21.86 -36.53 18.88
N LEU A 314 -22.33 -35.44 18.25
CA LEU A 314 -22.29 -35.29 16.79
C LEU A 314 -20.84 -35.36 16.26
N TYR A 315 -19.86 -34.89 17.03
CA TYR A 315 -18.44 -35.03 16.69
C TYR A 315 -18.00 -36.49 16.60
N LYS A 316 -18.49 -37.36 17.50
CA LYS A 316 -18.21 -38.80 17.47
C LYS A 316 -18.83 -39.43 16.23
N HIS A 317 -20.14 -39.22 16.05
CA HIS A 317 -20.90 -39.82 14.94
C HIS A 317 -20.36 -39.41 13.56
N VAL A 318 -20.01 -38.14 13.35
CA VAL A 318 -19.40 -37.65 12.10
C VAL A 318 -17.99 -38.21 11.91
N LYS A 319 -17.18 -38.30 12.97
CA LYS A 319 -15.82 -38.87 12.91
C LYS A 319 -15.85 -40.37 12.59
N GLU A 320 -16.80 -41.11 13.15
CA GLU A 320 -16.98 -42.55 12.90
C GLU A 320 -17.51 -42.81 11.49
N LEU A 321 -18.50 -42.04 11.02
CA LEU A 321 -19.06 -42.17 9.67
C LEU A 321 -18.06 -41.77 8.57
N ALA A 322 -17.29 -40.69 8.77
CA ALA A 322 -16.50 -40.07 7.70
C ALA A 322 -14.98 -40.21 7.84
N GLY A 323 -14.46 -40.48 9.04
CA GLY A 323 -13.04 -40.27 9.37
C GLY A 323 -12.05 -41.04 8.47
N GLU A 324 -12.39 -42.27 8.08
CA GLU A 324 -11.56 -43.05 7.15
C GLU A 324 -11.60 -42.53 5.70
N GLU A 325 -12.79 -42.27 5.14
CA GLU A 325 -12.91 -41.73 3.78
C GLU A 325 -12.29 -40.32 3.70
N LEU A 326 -12.45 -39.51 4.74
CA LEU A 326 -11.90 -38.16 4.85
C LEU A 326 -10.37 -38.19 4.95
N SER A 327 -9.81 -39.11 5.74
CA SER A 327 -8.36 -39.33 5.81
C SER A 327 -7.75 -39.80 4.47
N LYS A 328 -8.54 -40.54 3.66
CA LYS A 328 -8.17 -40.94 2.30
C LYS A 328 -8.31 -39.77 1.30
N ALA A 329 -9.36 -38.95 1.44
CA ALA A 329 -9.57 -37.75 0.61
C ALA A 329 -8.48 -36.69 0.84
N LEU A 330 -8.05 -36.47 2.10
CA LEU A 330 -6.97 -35.56 2.48
C LEU A 330 -5.58 -35.96 1.93
N GLN A 331 -5.41 -37.20 1.42
CA GLN A 331 -4.20 -37.66 0.73
C GLN A 331 -4.16 -37.31 -0.76
N ILE A 332 -5.27 -36.86 -1.34
CA ILE A 332 -5.33 -36.53 -2.77
C ILE A 332 -4.53 -35.26 -3.03
N LYS A 333 -3.40 -35.36 -3.74
CA LYS A 333 -2.48 -34.23 -3.97
C LYS A 333 -3.11 -33.02 -4.66
N GLY A 334 -3.84 -33.26 -5.75
CA GLY A 334 -4.44 -32.20 -6.56
C GLY A 334 -5.63 -31.52 -5.89
N LYS A 335 -5.62 -30.18 -5.81
CA LYS A 335 -6.64 -29.35 -5.13
C LYS A 335 -8.07 -29.70 -5.56
N ILE A 336 -8.36 -29.67 -6.87
CA ILE A 336 -9.73 -29.81 -7.39
C ILE A 336 -10.27 -31.24 -7.15
N PRO A 337 -9.52 -32.32 -7.46
CA PRO A 337 -9.92 -33.68 -7.05
C PRO A 337 -10.12 -33.84 -5.54
N ARG A 338 -9.22 -33.29 -4.70
CA ARG A 338 -9.36 -33.32 -3.23
C ARG A 338 -10.64 -32.64 -2.77
N ARG A 339 -10.92 -31.43 -3.27
CA ARG A 339 -12.17 -30.69 -2.95
C ARG A 339 -13.40 -31.49 -3.34
N LYS A 340 -13.45 -32.05 -4.55
CA LYS A 340 -14.60 -32.84 -5.01
C LYS A 340 -14.83 -34.10 -4.16
N ALA A 341 -13.77 -34.78 -3.74
CA ALA A 341 -13.88 -35.92 -2.84
C ALA A 341 -14.41 -35.52 -1.45
N ILE A 342 -13.91 -34.42 -0.88
CA ILE A 342 -14.35 -33.91 0.42
C ILE A 342 -15.81 -33.46 0.37
N SER A 343 -16.22 -32.65 -0.62
CA SER A 343 -17.61 -32.17 -0.72
C SER A 343 -18.61 -33.29 -1.04
N SER A 344 -18.21 -34.34 -1.78
CA SER A 344 -19.06 -35.52 -1.98
C SER A 344 -19.22 -36.34 -0.70
N LEU A 345 -18.20 -36.38 0.17
CA LEU A 345 -18.30 -36.99 1.49
C LEU A 345 -19.12 -36.14 2.46
N GLU A 346 -18.96 -34.82 2.42
CA GLU A 346 -19.78 -33.84 3.15
C GLU A 346 -21.28 -34.04 2.84
N GLU A 347 -21.63 -34.14 1.56
CA GLU A 347 -22.99 -34.40 1.06
C GLU A 347 -23.54 -35.75 1.58
N LYS A 348 -22.76 -36.85 1.52
CA LYS A 348 -23.14 -38.15 2.11
C LYS A 348 -23.46 -38.02 3.60
N VAL A 349 -22.58 -37.34 4.36
CA VAL A 349 -22.71 -37.17 5.82
C VAL A 349 -23.93 -36.33 6.14
N LEU A 350 -24.19 -35.26 5.38
CA LEU A 350 -25.38 -34.43 5.48
C LEU A 350 -26.64 -35.28 5.38
N THR A 351 -26.87 -35.95 4.25
CA THR A 351 -28.03 -36.81 4.01
C THR A 351 -28.22 -37.90 5.08
N ILE A 352 -27.14 -38.44 5.66
CA ILE A 352 -27.24 -39.43 6.74
C ILE A 352 -27.67 -38.78 8.06
N MET A 353 -27.07 -37.63 8.43
CA MET A 353 -27.32 -36.97 9.72
C MET A 353 -28.60 -36.11 9.75
N THR A 354 -29.11 -35.66 8.59
CA THR A 354 -30.27 -34.73 8.51
C THR A 354 -31.55 -35.36 7.95
N GLU A 355 -31.47 -36.40 7.11
CA GLU A 355 -32.65 -37.01 6.45
C GLU A 355 -32.91 -38.45 6.91
N LYS A 356 -31.88 -39.29 6.92
CA LYS A 356 -32.00 -40.73 7.24
C LYS A 356 -31.94 -41.01 8.74
N GLY A 357 -31.26 -40.13 9.46
CA GLY A 357 -30.92 -40.25 10.86
C GLY A 357 -29.76 -41.21 11.11
N TYR A 358 -28.94 -40.86 12.09
CA TYR A 358 -27.85 -41.70 12.55
C TYR A 358 -28.36 -42.76 13.53
N VAL A 359 -27.98 -44.01 13.31
CA VAL A 359 -28.30 -45.15 14.18
C VAL A 359 -27.02 -45.54 14.91
N VAL A 360 -27.08 -45.51 16.25
CA VAL A 360 -26.01 -46.02 17.11
C VAL A 360 -26.13 -47.54 17.20
N ASP A 361 -25.07 -48.27 16.87
CA ASP A 361 -24.98 -49.71 17.17
C ASP A 361 -24.75 -49.88 18.69
N GLU A 362 -25.70 -50.50 19.40
CA GLU A 362 -25.57 -50.79 20.84
C GLU A 362 -24.51 -51.86 21.12
N VAL A 363 -23.24 -51.44 21.25
CA VAL A 363 -22.18 -52.27 21.81
C VAL A 363 -22.37 -52.35 23.33
N ALA A 364 -22.78 -53.52 23.80
CA ALA A 364 -23.29 -53.72 25.16
C ALA A 364 -22.35 -53.25 26.29
N PHE A 365 -22.75 -52.18 26.98
CA PHE A 365 -22.26 -51.82 28.32
C PHE A 365 -23.30 -52.21 29.37
N GLY A 366 -22.86 -52.87 30.44
CA GLY A 366 -23.75 -53.52 31.40
C GLY A 366 -24.32 -52.59 32.45
N THR A 367 -25.64 -52.67 32.65
CA THR A 367 -26.38 -52.45 33.91
C THR A 367 -25.90 -51.33 34.84
N THR A 368 -26.60 -50.21 34.83
CA THR A 368 -26.85 -49.40 36.04
C THR A 368 -28.31 -48.97 36.03
N GLU A 369 -28.89 -48.72 37.21
CA GLU A 369 -30.34 -48.70 37.43
C GLU A 369 -31.01 -47.43 36.89
N ALA A 370 -32.24 -47.58 36.38
CA ALA A 370 -33.05 -46.46 35.89
C ALA A 370 -34.07 -46.02 36.94
N GLN A 371 -34.06 -44.73 37.29
CA GLN A 371 -35.22 -44.08 37.89
C GLN A 371 -36.22 -43.69 36.78
N PRO A 372 -37.54 -43.85 36.98
CA PRO A 372 -38.53 -43.31 36.07
C PRO A 372 -38.78 -41.83 36.39
N GLU A 373 -38.52 -40.95 35.42
CA GLU A 373 -39.13 -39.61 35.42
C GLU A 373 -40.56 -39.71 34.85
N LEU A 374 -41.46 -38.90 35.41
CA LEU A 374 -42.84 -38.77 34.94
C LEU A 374 -42.87 -37.83 33.74
N LEU A 375 -43.54 -38.25 32.67
CA LEU A 375 -44.10 -37.36 31.67
C LEU A 375 -45.62 -37.57 31.66
N GLU A 376 -46.34 -36.47 31.71
CA GLU A 376 -47.80 -36.41 31.66
C GLU A 376 -48.18 -36.09 30.21
N ASP A 377 -48.59 -37.10 29.45
CA ASP A 377 -49.15 -36.93 28.11
C ASP A 377 -50.67 -36.72 28.23
N GLU A 378 -51.12 -35.45 28.15
CA GLU A 378 -52.53 -35.13 27.89
C GLU A 378 -52.79 -35.22 26.37
N ASP A 379 -53.70 -36.11 25.96
CA ASP A 379 -54.82 -35.75 25.06
C ASP A 379 -55.80 -36.94 24.94
N GLU A 380 -57.10 -36.63 24.89
CA GLU A 380 -58.20 -37.59 24.86
C GLU A 380 -58.66 -37.91 23.43
N ASP A 381 -59.01 -39.17 23.15
CA ASP A 381 -59.97 -39.52 22.09
C ASP A 381 -60.66 -40.86 22.45
N GLU A 382 -61.97 -40.81 22.72
CA GLU A 382 -62.78 -42.00 23.05
C GLU A 382 -63.26 -42.73 21.79
N GLU A 383 -63.01 -44.05 21.68
CA GLU A 383 -63.77 -44.91 20.75
C GLU A 383 -64.29 -46.16 21.48
N VAL A 384 -65.62 -46.36 21.46
CA VAL A 384 -66.33 -47.31 22.33
C VAL A 384 -67.00 -48.44 21.54
N VAL A 385 -66.55 -49.67 21.77
CA VAL A 385 -67.24 -50.94 21.41
C VAL A 385 -66.86 -52.04 22.44
N PRO A 386 -67.68 -53.11 22.63
CA PRO A 386 -68.00 -53.57 23.98
C PRO A 386 -67.33 -54.88 24.45
N GLU A 387 -67.64 -55.24 25.70
CA GLU A 387 -67.15 -56.43 26.43
C GLU A 387 -67.22 -57.75 25.66
N GLY A 388 -66.17 -58.58 25.79
CA GLY A 388 -66.10 -59.91 25.16
C GLY A 388 -65.03 -60.83 25.75
N GLU A 389 -65.44 -61.64 26.73
CA GLU A 389 -64.77 -62.83 27.30
C GLU A 389 -63.39 -62.65 27.98
N VAL A 390 -63.13 -63.51 28.98
CA VAL A 390 -61.90 -63.55 29.78
C VAL A 390 -61.21 -64.88 29.53
N ASP A 391 -60.02 -64.86 28.92
CA ASP A 391 -59.17 -66.06 28.78
C ASP A 391 -57.86 -65.89 29.56
N GLN A 392 -57.54 -66.85 30.42
CA GLN A 392 -56.35 -66.84 31.27
C GLN A 392 -55.19 -67.58 30.58
N GLY A 393 -54.68 -67.00 29.49
CA GLY A 393 -53.45 -67.44 28.83
C GLY A 393 -52.20 -66.78 29.43
N ASP A 394 -51.18 -67.58 29.76
CA ASP A 394 -49.87 -67.08 30.22
C ASP A 394 -49.17 -66.23 29.13
N VAL A 395 -49.29 -64.90 29.22
CA VAL A 395 -48.61 -63.98 28.31
C VAL A 395 -47.13 -63.92 28.66
N HIS A 396 -46.34 -64.76 28.01
CA HIS A 396 -44.88 -64.67 27.99
C HIS A 396 -44.46 -63.39 27.23
N ILE A 397 -44.39 -62.26 27.94
CA ILE A 397 -43.91 -60.99 27.40
C ILE A 397 -42.43 -61.16 27.00
N ARG A 398 -42.19 -61.43 25.73
CA ARG A 398 -40.85 -61.33 25.14
C ARG A 398 -40.48 -59.85 25.12
N PRO A 399 -39.29 -59.44 25.59
CA PRO A 399 -38.85 -58.07 25.45
C PRO A 399 -38.77 -57.73 23.96
N ILE A 400 -39.63 -56.80 23.52
CA ILE A 400 -39.55 -56.23 22.17
C ILE A 400 -38.27 -55.39 22.16
N PRO A 401 -37.28 -55.68 21.30
CA PRO A 401 -36.12 -54.82 21.18
C PRO A 401 -36.60 -53.43 20.75
N ARG A 402 -36.27 -52.41 21.54
CA ARG A 402 -36.55 -51.01 21.17
C ARG A 402 -35.85 -50.78 19.83
N LYS A 403 -36.60 -50.35 18.81
CA LYS A 403 -35.98 -49.93 17.55
C LYS A 403 -35.08 -48.73 17.87
N PRO A 404 -33.81 -48.71 17.43
CA PRO A 404 -32.95 -47.57 17.69
C PRO A 404 -33.57 -46.33 17.06
N ILE A 405 -33.67 -45.25 17.85
CA ILE A 405 -34.30 -44.00 17.41
C ILE A 405 -33.29 -43.29 16.50
N PRO A 406 -33.64 -42.98 15.24
CA PRO A 406 -32.76 -42.24 14.33
C PRO A 406 -32.47 -40.84 14.88
N LEU A 407 -31.20 -40.56 15.18
CA LEU A 407 -30.78 -39.23 15.63
C LEU A 407 -30.66 -38.29 14.43
N LEU A 408 -31.42 -37.19 14.46
CA LEU A 408 -31.44 -36.14 13.44
C LEU A 408 -30.78 -34.87 13.98
N PHE A 409 -29.93 -34.24 13.17
CA PHE A 409 -29.16 -33.04 13.54
C PHE A 409 -29.43 -31.90 12.56
N SER A 410 -29.12 -30.66 12.94
CA SER A 410 -29.28 -29.52 12.02
C SER A 410 -28.21 -29.53 10.93
N GLU A 411 -28.55 -29.06 9.72
CA GLU A 411 -27.63 -28.99 8.59
C GLU A 411 -26.36 -28.19 8.90
N VAL A 412 -26.50 -27.14 9.72
CA VAL A 412 -25.41 -26.25 10.12
C VAL A 412 -24.51 -26.91 11.16
N ASP A 413 -25.06 -27.59 12.16
CA ASP A 413 -24.27 -28.33 13.15
C ASP A 413 -23.43 -29.43 12.48
N VAL A 414 -24.03 -30.17 11.53
CA VAL A 414 -23.34 -31.21 10.75
C VAL A 414 -22.20 -30.61 9.92
N LYS A 415 -22.41 -29.48 9.25
CA LYS A 415 -21.37 -28.77 8.48
C LYS A 415 -20.24 -28.24 9.35
N LEU A 416 -20.56 -27.62 10.49
CA LEU A 416 -19.57 -27.11 11.45
C LEU A 416 -18.71 -28.24 12.03
N VAL A 417 -19.34 -29.34 12.44
CA VAL A 417 -18.64 -30.52 12.97
C VAL A 417 -17.82 -31.21 11.87
N PHE A 418 -18.33 -31.38 10.67
CA PHE A 418 -17.57 -31.97 9.55
C PHE A 418 -16.33 -31.14 9.20
N LYS A 419 -16.44 -29.81 9.22
CA LYS A 419 -15.34 -28.84 9.06
C LYS A 419 -14.30 -28.96 10.19
N GLU A 420 -14.74 -29.15 11.45
CA GLU A 420 -13.83 -29.37 12.58
C GLU A 420 -13.12 -30.74 12.52
N VAL A 421 -13.83 -31.82 12.21
CA VAL A 421 -13.26 -33.16 11.99
C VAL A 421 -12.24 -33.12 10.84
N SER A 422 -12.56 -32.44 9.74
CA SER A 422 -11.64 -32.23 8.60
C SER A 422 -10.37 -31.49 9.01
N SER A 423 -10.50 -30.41 9.80
CA SER A 423 -9.37 -29.63 10.30
C SER A 423 -8.47 -30.46 11.23
N LYS A 424 -9.04 -31.16 12.21
CA LYS A 424 -8.28 -31.98 13.17
C LYS A 424 -7.59 -33.17 12.50
N LEU A 425 -8.22 -33.81 11.50
CA LEU A 425 -7.57 -34.88 10.71
C LEU A 425 -6.45 -34.33 9.80
N LEU A 426 -6.58 -33.12 9.25
CA LEU A 426 -5.49 -32.48 8.49
C LEU A 426 -4.30 -32.14 9.39
N ARG A 427 -4.53 -31.55 10.58
CA ARG A 427 -3.48 -31.29 11.58
C ARG A 427 -2.75 -32.56 11.97
N ARG A 428 -3.50 -33.58 12.43
CA ARG A 428 -2.97 -34.90 12.81
C ARG A 428 -2.11 -35.52 11.71
N ARG A 429 -2.60 -35.50 10.47
CA ARG A 429 -1.85 -36.00 9.30
C ARG A 429 -0.48 -35.33 9.13
N ILE A 430 -0.42 -34.01 9.30
CA ILE A 430 0.82 -33.24 9.11
C ILE A 430 1.81 -33.52 10.24
N VAL A 431 1.32 -33.69 11.48
CA VAL A 431 2.11 -34.01 12.67
C VAL A 431 2.58 -35.47 12.67
N GLU A 432 1.68 -36.46 12.75
CA GLU A 432 2.03 -37.89 12.83
C GLU A 432 2.78 -38.38 11.56
N GLY A 433 2.36 -37.90 10.39
CA GLY A 433 2.84 -38.39 9.10
C GLY A 433 4.04 -37.63 8.52
N GLY A 434 4.43 -36.50 9.13
CA GLY A 434 5.49 -35.60 8.63
C GLY A 434 5.28 -35.08 7.20
N LYS A 435 4.07 -35.23 6.63
CA LYS A 435 3.77 -35.03 5.21
C LYS A 435 2.42 -34.41 4.97
N ARG A 436 2.43 -33.31 4.22
CA ARG A 436 1.27 -32.49 3.87
C ARG A 436 0.36 -33.18 2.84
N SER A 437 -0.78 -32.57 2.50
CA SER A 437 -1.74 -33.14 1.54
C SER A 437 -1.22 -33.21 0.10
N ASP A 438 -0.26 -32.38 -0.28
CA ASP A 438 0.46 -32.47 -1.57
C ASP A 438 1.68 -33.43 -1.52
N GLY A 439 2.09 -33.83 -0.32
CA GLY A 439 3.22 -34.70 -0.03
C GLY A 439 4.53 -33.98 0.31
N ARG A 440 4.54 -32.64 0.45
CA ARG A 440 5.69 -31.88 0.97
C ARG A 440 5.92 -32.12 2.45
N THR A 441 7.15 -31.86 2.89
CA THR A 441 7.54 -31.70 4.29
C THR A 441 7.02 -30.36 4.85
N PRO A 442 7.04 -30.14 6.19
CA PRO A 442 6.66 -28.88 6.81
C PRO A 442 7.41 -27.66 6.24
N ASP A 443 8.72 -27.80 6.02
CA ASP A 443 9.62 -26.76 5.49
C ASP A 443 9.58 -26.61 3.95
N GLY A 444 9.04 -27.60 3.23
CA GLY A 444 9.12 -27.69 1.78
C GLY A 444 8.26 -26.67 1.02
N ILE A 445 8.84 -26.03 0.01
CA ILE A 445 8.19 -25.04 -0.86
C ILE A 445 7.60 -25.73 -2.11
N GLY A 446 6.55 -25.16 -2.69
CA GLY A 446 5.94 -25.64 -3.92
C GLY A 446 6.87 -25.52 -5.13
N GLN A 447 6.58 -26.28 -6.19
CA GLN A 447 7.30 -26.13 -7.46
C GLN A 447 6.99 -24.74 -8.05
N LEU A 448 8.04 -23.96 -8.31
CA LEU A 448 7.94 -22.66 -8.96
C LEU A 448 8.12 -22.80 -10.47
N THR A 449 7.26 -22.15 -11.25
CA THR A 449 7.43 -21.94 -12.70
C THR A 449 7.49 -20.45 -12.94
N LEU A 450 8.46 -19.94 -13.70
CA LEU A 450 8.71 -18.50 -13.81
C LEU A 450 8.85 -18.11 -15.28
N ASP A 451 7.74 -17.65 -15.87
CA ASP A 451 7.68 -17.20 -17.27
C ASP A 451 7.58 -15.68 -17.33
N VAL A 452 8.42 -15.04 -18.15
CA VAL A 452 8.37 -13.60 -18.45
C VAL A 452 7.90 -13.41 -19.89
N ALA A 453 6.86 -12.59 -20.09
CA ALA A 453 6.11 -12.50 -21.34
C ALA A 453 5.79 -11.05 -21.73
N CYS A 454 6.27 -10.65 -22.91
CA CYS A 454 5.97 -9.35 -23.50
C CYS A 454 4.61 -9.38 -24.22
N PHE A 455 3.64 -8.62 -23.73
CA PHE A 455 2.39 -8.33 -24.43
C PHE A 455 2.50 -7.00 -25.19
N GLN A 456 1.62 -6.75 -26.17
CA GLN A 456 1.67 -5.48 -26.91
C GLN A 456 1.41 -4.30 -25.97
N GLY A 457 2.41 -3.41 -25.84
CA GLY A 457 2.37 -2.26 -24.92
C GLY A 457 2.84 -2.56 -23.50
N HIS A 458 2.70 -3.79 -23.00
CA HIS A 458 2.81 -4.11 -21.57
C HIS A 458 3.79 -5.25 -21.28
N MET A 459 4.52 -5.10 -20.18
CA MET A 459 5.59 -6.00 -19.73
C MET A 459 5.02 -6.85 -18.60
N ALA A 460 5.22 -8.17 -18.60
CA ALA A 460 4.50 -9.06 -17.69
C ALA A 460 5.30 -10.28 -17.24
N ALA A 461 5.05 -10.72 -16.02
CA ALA A 461 5.59 -11.94 -15.44
C ALA A 461 4.47 -12.83 -14.90
N LEU A 462 4.52 -14.12 -15.24
CA LEU A 462 3.63 -15.15 -14.72
C LEU A 462 4.38 -15.92 -13.62
N PHE A 463 4.03 -15.65 -12.36
CA PHE A 463 4.61 -16.34 -11.22
C PHE A 463 3.82 -17.61 -10.89
N SER A 464 4.46 -18.78 -11.12
CA SER A 464 4.00 -20.14 -10.80
C SER A 464 2.61 -20.49 -11.30
N HIS A 465 2.22 -19.92 -12.44
CA HIS A 465 0.85 -19.93 -13.00
C HIS A 465 -0.25 -19.34 -12.08
N VAL A 466 0.12 -18.88 -10.87
CA VAL A 466 -0.77 -18.31 -9.84
C VAL A 466 -1.08 -16.86 -10.14
N ALA A 467 -0.06 -16.02 -10.35
CA ALA A 467 -0.22 -14.57 -10.51
C ALA A 467 0.37 -14.09 -11.83
N LEU A 468 -0.47 -13.53 -12.71
CA LEU A 468 -0.03 -12.74 -13.85
C LEU A 468 0.11 -11.28 -13.40
N ALA A 469 1.34 -10.82 -13.24
CA ALA A 469 1.66 -9.43 -12.97
C ALA A 469 1.98 -8.70 -14.28
N VAL A 470 1.40 -7.52 -14.47
CA VAL A 470 1.55 -6.68 -15.67
C VAL A 470 1.93 -5.27 -15.24
N VAL A 471 2.99 -4.70 -15.83
CA VAL A 471 3.44 -3.33 -15.57
C VAL A 471 3.02 -2.41 -16.71
N THR A 472 2.50 -1.24 -16.33
CA THR A 472 2.29 -0.09 -17.21
C THR A 472 3.06 1.10 -16.67
N LEU A 473 3.86 1.71 -17.53
CA LEU A 473 4.57 2.96 -17.25
C LEU A 473 3.80 4.13 -17.86
N GLY A 474 3.58 5.17 -17.07
CA GLY A 474 2.76 6.32 -17.42
C GLY A 474 3.38 7.66 -17.01
N ASP A 475 2.72 8.75 -17.41
CA ASP A 475 3.09 10.10 -17.02
C ASP A 475 2.47 10.48 -15.66
N LYS A 476 2.68 11.73 -15.24
CA LYS A 476 2.14 12.30 -14.00
C LYS A 476 0.59 12.41 -13.99
N GLN A 477 -0.07 12.42 -15.14
CA GLN A 477 -1.55 12.41 -15.23
C GLN A 477 -2.14 11.03 -14.92
N MET A 478 -1.38 9.95 -15.08
CA MET A 478 -1.79 8.59 -14.66
C MET A 478 -1.68 8.35 -13.14
N ALA A 479 -1.05 9.25 -12.37
CA ALA A 479 -0.85 9.06 -10.93
C ALA A 479 -2.18 9.04 -10.16
N GLN A 480 -2.32 8.12 -9.21
CA GLN A 480 -3.57 7.95 -8.45
C GLN A 480 -3.71 9.07 -7.42
N ARG A 481 -4.59 10.04 -7.68
CA ARG A 481 -4.95 11.08 -6.71
C ARG A 481 -5.66 10.47 -5.49
N ILE A 482 -5.22 10.86 -4.29
CA ILE A 482 -5.83 10.47 -3.00
C ILE A 482 -6.61 11.68 -2.44
N ASP A 483 -7.73 11.40 -1.76
CA ASP A 483 -8.59 12.41 -1.10
C ASP A 483 -8.96 11.89 0.30
N ASN A 484 -8.04 12.08 1.24
CA ASN A 484 -8.08 11.64 2.64
C ASN A 484 -8.25 12.86 3.58
N LEU A 485 -8.15 12.66 4.90
CA LEU A 485 -8.22 13.78 5.86
C LEU A 485 -7.02 14.73 5.75
N GLU A 486 -5.83 14.20 5.46
CA GLU A 486 -4.57 14.96 5.40
C GLU A 486 -4.51 15.93 4.23
N GLY A 487 -4.94 15.51 3.03
CA GLY A 487 -4.90 16.35 1.83
C GLY A 487 -5.91 15.99 0.76
N SER A 488 -5.94 16.81 -0.29
CA SER A 488 -6.53 16.46 -1.59
C SER A 488 -5.48 16.36 -2.69
N ASP A 489 -4.23 16.69 -2.39
CA ASP A 489 -3.20 16.99 -3.40
C ASP A 489 -2.04 15.97 -3.31
N GLU A 490 -2.30 14.85 -2.65
CA GLU A 490 -1.47 13.66 -2.60
C GLU A 490 -1.70 12.80 -3.86
N TYR A 491 -0.61 12.33 -4.47
CA TYR A 491 -0.63 11.54 -5.70
C TYR A 491 0.26 10.31 -5.58
N LYS A 492 -0.35 9.12 -5.66
CA LYS A 492 0.38 7.86 -5.74
C LYS A 492 1.02 7.69 -7.12
N ARG A 493 2.35 7.89 -7.18
CA ARG A 493 3.21 7.56 -8.33
C ARG A 493 3.26 6.05 -8.58
N PHE A 494 3.20 5.24 -7.53
CA PHE A 494 3.09 3.79 -7.59
C PHE A 494 1.70 3.36 -7.12
N TYR A 495 1.11 2.36 -7.75
CA TYR A 495 -0.09 1.68 -7.24
C TYR A 495 -0.22 0.26 -7.78
N LEU A 496 -0.69 -0.67 -6.94
CA LEU A 496 -0.90 -2.08 -7.30
C LEU A 496 -2.38 -2.44 -7.25
N GLN A 497 -2.92 -2.90 -8.38
CA GLN A 497 -4.29 -3.36 -8.52
C GLN A 497 -4.30 -4.90 -8.54
N TYR A 498 -4.87 -5.50 -7.51
CA TYR A 498 -4.96 -6.95 -7.33
C TYR A 498 -6.38 -7.44 -7.66
N THR A 499 -6.49 -8.46 -8.49
CA THR A 499 -7.78 -8.99 -9.01
C THR A 499 -7.87 -10.49 -8.76
N PHE A 500 -8.93 -10.95 -8.10
CA PHE A 500 -9.14 -12.36 -7.74
C PHE A 500 -10.41 -12.94 -8.39
N PRO A 501 -10.36 -13.31 -9.69
CA PRO A 501 -11.52 -13.83 -10.40
C PRO A 501 -11.96 -15.20 -9.84
N PRO A 502 -13.27 -15.52 -9.77
CA PRO A 502 -13.77 -16.81 -9.27
C PRO A 502 -13.19 -18.04 -9.98
N SER A 503 -12.80 -17.90 -11.25
CA SER A 503 -12.13 -18.94 -12.02
C SER A 503 -10.83 -19.43 -11.36
N SER A 504 -10.10 -18.56 -10.63
CA SER A 504 -8.83 -18.91 -9.97
C SER A 504 -8.96 -19.97 -8.86
N VAL A 505 -10.17 -20.16 -8.33
CA VAL A 505 -10.49 -21.21 -7.36
C VAL A 505 -11.37 -22.33 -7.95
N GLY A 506 -11.75 -22.21 -9.23
CA GLY A 506 -12.62 -23.14 -9.94
C GLY A 506 -14.12 -22.91 -9.69
N GLU A 507 -14.53 -21.68 -9.40
CA GLU A 507 -15.90 -21.32 -8.99
C GLU A 507 -16.59 -20.36 -9.98
N VAL A 508 -17.92 -20.27 -9.86
CA VAL A 508 -18.74 -19.24 -10.51
C VAL A 508 -19.14 -18.23 -9.44
N GLY A 509 -18.91 -16.95 -9.68
CA GLY A 509 -19.20 -15.87 -8.73
C GLY A 509 -19.41 -14.53 -9.40
N ARG A 510 -19.84 -13.53 -8.62
CA ARG A 510 -20.08 -12.17 -9.10
C ARG A 510 -18.76 -11.44 -9.34
N ILE A 511 -18.51 -11.01 -10.58
CA ILE A 511 -17.45 -10.05 -10.91
C ILE A 511 -18.02 -8.62 -10.80
N GLY A 512 -17.20 -7.67 -10.34
CA GLY A 512 -17.61 -6.30 -10.07
C GLY A 512 -16.49 -5.44 -9.49
N ALA A 513 -16.83 -4.52 -8.59
CA ALA A 513 -15.84 -3.76 -7.82
C ALA A 513 -15.05 -4.69 -6.86
N PRO A 514 -13.76 -4.40 -6.57
CA PRO A 514 -12.91 -5.26 -5.76
C PRO A 514 -13.44 -5.41 -4.33
N SER A 515 -13.30 -6.61 -3.79
CA SER A 515 -13.65 -6.97 -2.43
C SER A 515 -12.68 -6.39 -1.39
N ARG A 516 -13.09 -6.42 -0.11
CA ARG A 516 -12.20 -6.09 1.01
C ARG A 516 -10.96 -7.01 1.10
N ARG A 517 -10.98 -8.22 0.51
CA ARG A 517 -9.79 -9.10 0.48
C ARG A 517 -8.84 -8.73 -0.65
N GLU A 518 -9.36 -8.35 -1.81
CA GLU A 518 -8.55 -7.89 -2.94
C GLU A 518 -7.82 -6.57 -2.62
N ILE A 519 -8.51 -5.59 -2.01
CA ILE A 519 -7.88 -4.34 -1.57
C ILE A 519 -6.76 -4.62 -0.55
N GLY A 520 -7.01 -5.45 0.46
CA GLY A 520 -6.00 -5.80 1.48
C GLY A 520 -4.81 -6.60 0.94
N HIS A 521 -5.04 -7.56 0.04
CA HIS A 521 -3.97 -8.29 -0.62
C HIS A 521 -3.16 -7.38 -1.56
N GLY A 522 -3.84 -6.46 -2.27
CA GLY A 522 -3.22 -5.47 -3.13
C GLY A 522 -2.29 -4.54 -2.37
N THR A 523 -2.76 -3.91 -1.29
CA THR A 523 -1.92 -3.00 -0.48
C THR A 523 -0.75 -3.71 0.19
N LEU A 524 -0.93 -4.95 0.67
CA LEU A 524 0.19 -5.74 1.21
C LEU A 524 1.28 -5.97 0.16
N ALA A 525 0.90 -6.36 -1.07
CA ALA A 525 1.84 -6.55 -2.16
C ALA A 525 2.44 -5.23 -2.66
N GLU A 526 1.67 -4.13 -2.60
CA GLU A 526 2.11 -2.79 -2.95
C GLU A 526 3.21 -2.30 -2.00
N ARG A 527 2.95 -2.26 -0.68
CA ARG A 527 3.91 -1.78 0.33
C ARG A 527 5.20 -2.61 0.34
N ALA A 528 5.09 -3.91 0.06
CA ALA A 528 6.24 -4.81 -0.11
C ALA A 528 7.16 -4.42 -1.29
N LEU A 529 6.60 -3.81 -2.35
CA LEU A 529 7.29 -3.40 -3.57
C LEU A 529 7.64 -1.90 -3.60
N GLU A 530 6.89 -1.05 -2.90
CA GLU A 530 7.11 0.41 -2.81
C GLU A 530 8.56 0.76 -2.41
N THR A 531 9.11 -0.02 -1.48
CA THR A 531 10.48 0.11 -0.96
C THR A 531 11.59 -0.14 -1.99
N ILE A 532 11.41 -1.04 -2.97
CA ILE A 532 12.43 -1.31 -4.02
C ILE A 532 12.46 -0.25 -5.12
N LEU A 533 11.48 0.66 -5.19
CA LEU A 533 11.36 1.57 -6.32
C LEU A 533 12.43 2.68 -6.32
N PRO A 534 12.90 3.11 -7.50
CA PRO A 534 13.75 4.30 -7.68
C PRO A 534 13.00 5.61 -7.34
N SER A 535 13.73 6.70 -7.14
CA SER A 535 13.14 8.04 -6.92
C SER A 535 12.41 8.55 -8.18
N ASP A 536 11.64 9.64 -8.05
CA ASP A 536 11.02 10.32 -9.21
C ASP A 536 12.05 11.09 -10.08
N ASP A 537 13.25 11.33 -9.56
CA ASP A 537 14.34 11.97 -10.29
C ASP A 537 15.16 10.96 -11.09
N ASP A 538 15.42 9.77 -10.52
CA ASP A 538 16.07 8.65 -11.22
C ASP A 538 15.15 8.03 -12.27
N PHE A 539 13.84 7.99 -12.01
CA PHE A 539 12.87 7.29 -12.85
C PHE A 539 11.50 8.01 -12.84
N PRO A 540 11.30 9.04 -13.68
CA PRO A 540 10.19 10.00 -13.62
C PRO A 540 8.83 9.48 -14.12
N TYR A 541 8.54 8.21 -13.85
CA TYR A 541 7.36 7.49 -14.33
C TYR A 541 6.36 7.25 -13.20
N THR A 542 5.07 7.35 -13.53
CA THR A 542 4.01 6.65 -12.80
C THR A 542 4.10 5.16 -13.14
N ILE A 543 3.97 4.30 -12.14
CA ILE A 543 4.13 2.85 -12.25
C ILE A 543 2.85 2.18 -11.74
N ARG A 544 2.08 1.60 -12.65
CA ARG A 544 0.92 0.75 -12.33
C ARG A 544 1.33 -0.72 -12.44
N VAL A 545 1.14 -1.48 -11.35
CA VAL A 545 1.20 -2.95 -11.38
C VAL A 545 -0.24 -3.48 -11.34
N GLU A 546 -0.61 -4.33 -12.28
CA GLU A 546 -1.85 -5.09 -12.25
C GLU A 546 -1.53 -6.57 -12.01
N SER A 547 -2.02 -7.15 -10.92
CA SER A 547 -1.80 -8.55 -10.57
C SER A 547 -3.12 -9.32 -10.62
N THR A 548 -3.33 -10.05 -11.72
CA THR A 548 -4.50 -10.92 -11.90
C THR A 548 -4.15 -12.34 -11.49
N ILE A 549 -4.92 -12.89 -10.55
CA ILE A 549 -4.72 -14.25 -10.07
C ILE A 549 -5.42 -15.23 -11.01
N LEU A 550 -4.66 -16.14 -11.62
CA LEU A 550 -5.16 -17.13 -12.58
C LEU A 550 -5.44 -18.49 -11.93
N GLU A 551 -4.62 -18.85 -10.93
CA GLU A 551 -4.83 -20.02 -10.07
C GLU A 551 -4.57 -19.65 -8.61
N SER A 552 -5.29 -20.25 -7.66
CA SER A 552 -5.04 -20.07 -6.23
C SER A 552 -5.17 -21.38 -5.46
N ASN A 553 -4.05 -21.82 -4.87
CA ASN A 553 -4.00 -22.93 -3.91
C ASN A 553 -3.22 -22.59 -2.64
N GLY A 554 -2.65 -21.38 -2.53
CA GLY A 554 -1.85 -20.87 -1.42
C GLY A 554 -1.90 -19.34 -1.40
N SER A 555 -0.86 -18.66 -0.91
CA SER A 555 -0.85 -17.20 -0.84
C SER A 555 -0.60 -16.52 -2.19
N SER A 556 -1.70 -16.21 -2.88
CA SER A 556 -1.68 -15.39 -4.09
C SER A 556 -1.16 -13.97 -3.87
N SER A 557 -1.27 -13.39 -2.66
CA SER A 557 -0.69 -12.06 -2.36
C SER A 557 0.85 -12.07 -2.35
N MET A 558 1.48 -13.16 -1.90
CA MET A 558 2.94 -13.30 -1.97
C MET A 558 3.40 -13.61 -3.40
N ALA A 559 2.62 -14.37 -4.17
CA ALA A 559 2.84 -14.51 -5.62
C ALA A 559 2.74 -13.17 -6.37
N SER A 560 1.84 -12.26 -5.96
CA SER A 560 1.78 -10.90 -6.48
C SER A 560 3.02 -10.05 -6.17
N VAL A 561 3.68 -10.25 -5.03
CA VAL A 561 4.98 -9.61 -4.74
C VAL A 561 6.05 -10.13 -5.69
N CYS A 562 6.23 -11.45 -5.78
CA CYS A 562 7.28 -12.04 -6.61
C CYS A 562 7.08 -11.75 -8.11
N GLY A 563 5.85 -11.91 -8.60
CA GLY A 563 5.47 -11.58 -9.98
C GLY A 563 5.58 -10.09 -10.26
N GLY A 564 5.15 -9.23 -9.33
CA GLY A 564 5.29 -7.77 -9.44
C GLY A 564 6.75 -7.34 -9.52
N CYS A 565 7.63 -7.92 -8.69
CA CYS A 565 9.06 -7.68 -8.74
C CYS A 565 9.67 -8.06 -10.11
N LEU A 566 9.35 -9.26 -10.61
CA LEU A 566 9.81 -9.71 -11.95
C LEU A 566 9.25 -8.83 -13.09
N ALA A 567 7.99 -8.42 -13.03
CA ALA A 567 7.39 -7.59 -14.07
C ALA A 567 7.93 -6.14 -14.08
N LEU A 568 8.27 -5.58 -12.91
CA LEU A 568 8.98 -4.30 -12.80
C LEU A 568 10.38 -4.39 -13.42
N GLN A 569 11.08 -5.50 -13.16
CA GLN A 569 12.41 -5.80 -13.68
C GLN A 569 12.43 -6.07 -15.19
N ASP A 570 11.45 -6.78 -15.74
CA ASP A 570 11.27 -6.94 -17.20
C ASP A 570 11.00 -5.59 -17.87
N ALA A 571 10.20 -4.74 -17.24
CA ALA A 571 9.81 -3.43 -17.75
C ALA A 571 10.92 -2.37 -17.79
N GLY A 572 12.13 -2.68 -17.31
CA GLY A 572 13.22 -1.73 -17.23
C GLY A 572 13.06 -0.67 -16.13
N VAL A 573 12.28 -0.96 -15.08
CA VAL A 573 12.30 -0.17 -13.85
C VAL A 573 13.62 -0.47 -13.10
N PRO A 574 14.48 0.52 -12.82
CA PRO A 574 15.73 0.30 -12.09
C PRO A 574 15.44 0.13 -10.59
N VAL A 575 14.92 -1.05 -10.23
CA VAL A 575 14.64 -1.42 -8.84
C VAL A 575 15.93 -1.64 -8.05
N LYS A 576 15.93 -1.24 -6.77
CA LYS A 576 17.10 -1.30 -5.88
C LYS A 576 17.63 -2.72 -5.66
N CYS A 577 16.73 -3.69 -5.54
CA CYS A 577 17.03 -5.11 -5.45
C CYS A 577 15.78 -5.95 -5.80
N SER A 578 15.94 -7.27 -5.89
CA SER A 578 14.81 -8.20 -5.92
C SER A 578 14.19 -8.37 -4.53
N VAL A 579 12.88 -8.58 -4.46
CA VAL A 579 12.17 -9.01 -3.23
C VAL A 579 11.23 -10.16 -3.55
N ALA A 580 11.14 -11.11 -2.62
CA ALA A 580 10.22 -12.24 -2.68
C ALA A 580 9.29 -12.22 -1.46
N GLY A 581 8.05 -12.69 -1.66
CA GLY A 581 7.11 -12.99 -0.59
C GLY A 581 7.03 -14.49 -0.32
N ILE A 582 6.91 -14.88 0.95
CA ILE A 582 6.52 -16.22 1.37
C ILE A 582 5.36 -16.15 2.37
N ALA A 583 4.42 -17.09 2.28
CA ALA A 583 3.39 -17.28 3.28
C ALA A 583 3.65 -18.55 4.08
N MET A 584 3.40 -18.45 5.37
CA MET A 584 3.80 -19.37 6.41
C MET A 584 2.59 -19.61 7.31
N GLY A 585 2.56 -20.74 8.00
CA GLY A 585 1.54 -21.02 9.01
C GLY A 585 2.05 -21.94 10.10
N MET A 586 1.17 -22.31 11.02
CA MET A 586 1.54 -23.15 12.15
C MET A 586 0.37 -24.02 12.62
N VAL A 587 0.70 -25.24 13.07
CA VAL A 587 -0.14 -26.01 13.98
C VAL A 587 0.39 -25.75 15.40
N TRP A 588 -0.43 -25.12 16.23
CA TRP A 588 -0.17 -24.95 17.65
C TRP A 588 -0.44 -26.27 18.40
N ASP A 589 0.31 -26.49 19.48
CA ASP A 589 0.21 -27.64 20.39
C ASP A 589 -0.01 -29.00 19.68
N THR A 590 1.10 -29.65 19.36
CA THR A 590 1.06 -30.92 18.63
C THR A 590 0.66 -32.12 19.49
N GLU A 591 0.44 -31.98 20.80
CA GLU A 591 0.10 -33.11 21.69
C GLU A 591 -1.28 -33.72 21.33
N GLU A 592 -2.31 -32.90 21.01
CA GLU A 592 -3.62 -33.38 20.53
C GLU A 592 -3.51 -34.21 19.22
N PHE A 593 -2.40 -34.00 18.51
CA PHE A 593 -2.13 -34.49 17.16
C PHE A 593 -1.01 -35.54 17.10
N GLY A 594 -0.59 -36.09 18.26
CA GLY A 594 0.40 -37.18 18.32
C GLY A 594 1.87 -36.74 18.19
N GLY A 595 2.15 -35.44 18.35
CA GLY A 595 3.49 -34.87 18.43
C GLY A 595 4.02 -34.77 19.87
N ASP A 596 5.01 -33.89 20.07
CA ASP A 596 5.72 -33.68 21.34
C ASP A 596 5.26 -32.41 22.08
N GLY A 597 4.14 -31.81 21.67
CA GLY A 597 3.64 -30.52 22.16
C GLY A 597 4.36 -29.31 21.54
N SER A 598 5.45 -29.49 20.80
CA SER A 598 6.13 -28.37 20.14
C SER A 598 5.32 -27.85 18.93
N PRO A 599 5.27 -26.53 18.67
CA PRO A 599 4.51 -25.99 17.54
C PRO A 599 5.18 -26.32 16.20
N LEU A 600 4.39 -26.77 15.22
CA LEU A 600 4.88 -27.18 13.91
C LEU A 600 4.67 -26.07 12.87
N ILE A 601 5.76 -25.47 12.41
CA ILE A 601 5.77 -24.34 11.46
C ILE A 601 5.81 -24.85 10.01
N LEU A 602 4.94 -24.30 9.17
CA LEU A 602 4.74 -24.69 7.77
C LEU A 602 5.20 -23.58 6.81
N SER A 603 6.05 -23.93 5.85
CA SER A 603 6.48 -23.06 4.75
C SER A 603 5.53 -23.15 3.55
N ASP A 604 5.29 -22.03 2.86
CA ASP A 604 4.46 -21.97 1.64
C ASP A 604 3.12 -22.71 1.80
N ILE A 605 2.30 -22.21 2.71
CA ILE A 605 1.03 -22.84 3.11
C ILE A 605 -0.02 -22.84 1.99
N THR A 606 -0.72 -23.95 1.87
CA THR A 606 -1.90 -24.07 1.01
C THR A 606 -3.12 -23.48 1.68
N GLY A 607 -4.16 -23.12 0.91
CA GLY A 607 -5.40 -22.54 1.45
C GLY A 607 -6.17 -23.43 2.42
N ALA A 608 -5.91 -24.75 2.42
CA ALA A 608 -6.45 -25.67 3.42
C ALA A 608 -5.67 -25.60 4.76
N GLU A 609 -4.37 -25.31 4.70
CA GLU A 609 -3.48 -25.15 5.85
C GLU A 609 -3.61 -23.74 6.47
N ASP A 610 -3.93 -22.69 5.70
CA ASP A 610 -4.43 -21.40 6.21
C ASP A 610 -5.73 -21.61 7.01
N ALA A 611 -6.75 -22.18 6.37
CA ALA A 611 -8.08 -22.35 6.96
C ALA A 611 -8.12 -23.31 8.15
N SER A 612 -7.14 -24.21 8.28
CA SER A 612 -7.04 -25.18 9.39
C SER A 612 -5.93 -24.86 10.39
N GLY A 613 -5.05 -23.90 10.12
CA GLY A 613 -3.92 -23.53 10.97
C GLY A 613 -4.30 -22.57 12.09
N ASP A 614 -3.46 -22.51 13.13
CA ASP A 614 -3.65 -21.66 14.31
C ASP A 614 -3.06 -20.26 14.14
N MET A 615 -2.26 -20.08 13.10
CA MET A 615 -1.57 -18.86 12.72
C MET A 615 -1.31 -18.90 11.21
N ASP A 616 -1.52 -17.78 10.52
CA ASP A 616 -0.97 -17.54 9.19
C ASP A 616 -0.18 -16.22 9.18
N PHE A 617 1.00 -16.22 8.58
CA PHE A 617 1.80 -15.02 8.42
C PHE A 617 2.54 -14.97 7.09
N LYS A 618 2.89 -13.77 6.66
CA LYS A 618 3.26 -13.45 5.28
C LYS A 618 4.42 -12.47 5.35
N VAL A 619 5.56 -12.83 4.77
CA VAL A 619 6.81 -12.06 4.88
C VAL A 619 7.35 -11.79 3.48
N ALA A 620 7.54 -10.52 3.15
CA ALA A 620 8.19 -10.07 1.93
C ALA A 620 9.48 -9.32 2.23
N GLY A 621 10.48 -9.42 1.34
CA GLY A 621 11.78 -8.77 1.52
C GLY A 621 12.88 -9.38 0.65
N ASN A 622 14.12 -8.93 0.87
CA ASN A 622 15.32 -9.47 0.23
C ASN A 622 16.01 -10.51 1.14
N GLU A 623 17.26 -10.87 0.89
CA GLU A 623 17.99 -11.81 1.75
C GLU A 623 18.36 -11.25 3.13
N ASP A 624 18.53 -9.94 3.24
CA ASP A 624 19.07 -9.28 4.44
C ASP A 624 17.96 -8.91 5.42
N GLY A 625 16.84 -8.36 4.91
CA GLY A 625 15.74 -7.83 5.72
C GLY A 625 14.38 -7.84 5.02
N VAL A 626 13.39 -7.31 5.75
CA VAL A 626 11.95 -7.40 5.45
C VAL A 626 11.42 -6.07 4.93
N THR A 627 10.55 -6.13 3.92
CA THR A 627 9.81 -4.97 3.38
C THR A 627 8.34 -4.93 3.81
N ALA A 628 7.71 -6.10 3.98
CA ALA A 628 6.37 -6.21 4.56
C ALA A 628 6.21 -7.49 5.38
N PHE A 629 5.44 -7.40 6.46
CA PHE A 629 5.15 -8.47 7.40
C PHE A 629 3.67 -8.40 7.81
N GLN A 630 2.88 -9.43 7.54
CA GLN A 630 1.48 -9.50 7.97
C GLN A 630 1.23 -10.82 8.70
N MET A 631 0.61 -10.77 9.87
CA MET A 631 0.37 -11.93 10.73
C MET A 631 -1.08 -11.91 11.22
N ASP A 632 -1.74 -13.06 11.19
CA ASP A 632 -3.05 -13.29 11.81
C ASP A 632 -2.97 -14.53 12.71
N ILE A 633 -3.32 -14.35 13.98
CA ILE A 633 -3.23 -15.35 15.03
C ILE A 633 -4.65 -15.74 15.44
N LYS A 634 -4.93 -17.04 15.39
CA LYS A 634 -6.26 -17.62 15.64
C LYS A 634 -6.38 -18.25 17.04
N VAL A 635 -5.27 -18.33 17.81
CA VAL A 635 -5.21 -18.90 19.18
C VAL A 635 -4.29 -18.09 20.12
N GLY A 636 -4.55 -18.14 21.43
CA GLY A 636 -3.63 -17.60 22.43
C GLY A 636 -2.39 -18.48 22.65
N GLY A 637 -1.34 -17.92 23.28
CA GLY A 637 -0.17 -18.67 23.75
C GLY A 637 1.10 -18.56 22.89
N ILE A 638 1.01 -18.01 21.66
CA ILE A 638 2.17 -17.88 20.76
C ILE A 638 3.22 -16.92 21.33
N THR A 639 4.40 -17.45 21.68
CA THR A 639 5.49 -16.68 22.30
C THR A 639 6.43 -16.06 21.26
N LEU A 640 7.18 -15.03 21.67
CA LEU A 640 8.19 -14.38 20.82
C LEU A 640 9.25 -15.34 20.28
N GLN A 641 9.63 -16.37 21.05
CA GLN A 641 10.58 -17.43 20.62
C GLN A 641 10.02 -18.31 19.48
N ILE A 642 8.70 -18.42 19.39
CA ILE A 642 8.01 -19.21 18.36
C ILE A 642 7.87 -18.37 17.09
N MET A 643 7.56 -17.06 17.24
CA MET A 643 7.67 -16.09 16.15
C MET A 643 9.09 -15.99 15.57
N GLU A 644 10.12 -16.02 16.42
CA GLU A 644 11.54 -16.01 16.02
C GLU A 644 11.90 -17.21 15.14
N LYS A 645 11.60 -18.44 15.60
CA LYS A 645 11.78 -19.66 14.80
C LYS A 645 11.04 -19.58 13.46
N ALA A 646 9.82 -19.06 13.47
CA ALA A 646 9.00 -18.94 12.28
C ALA A 646 9.55 -17.90 11.28
N LEU A 647 10.05 -16.76 11.76
CA LEU A 647 10.76 -15.75 10.96
C LEU A 647 12.06 -16.30 10.34
N ILE A 648 12.82 -17.09 11.08
CA ILE A 648 14.04 -17.74 10.57
C ILE A 648 13.71 -18.73 9.43
N GLN A 649 12.67 -19.56 9.61
CA GLN A 649 12.19 -20.47 8.56
C GLN A 649 11.65 -19.70 7.35
N ALA A 650 10.94 -18.58 7.57
CA ALA A 650 10.48 -17.69 6.51
C ALA A 650 11.64 -17.05 5.74
N LYS A 651 12.72 -16.62 6.42
CA LYS A 651 13.93 -16.07 5.79
C LYS A 651 14.63 -17.09 4.90
N ALA A 652 14.76 -18.33 5.37
CA ALA A 652 15.30 -19.44 4.58
C ALA A 652 14.47 -19.70 3.31
N GLY A 653 13.14 -19.74 3.45
CA GLY A 653 12.24 -19.92 2.30
C GLY A 653 12.23 -18.74 1.32
N ARG A 654 12.29 -17.51 1.84
CA ARG A 654 12.40 -16.28 1.05
C ARG A 654 13.67 -16.26 0.20
N ARG A 655 14.81 -16.68 0.77
CA ARG A 655 16.07 -16.89 0.02
C ARG A 655 15.93 -17.94 -1.08
N HIS A 656 15.24 -19.06 -0.83
CA HIS A 656 15.01 -20.06 -1.88
C HIS A 656 14.19 -19.49 -3.05
N ILE A 657 13.11 -18.76 -2.77
CA ILE A 657 12.29 -18.13 -3.82
C ILE A 657 13.08 -17.08 -4.60
N LEU A 658 13.90 -16.25 -3.93
CA LEU A 658 14.82 -15.31 -4.58
C LEU A 658 15.84 -16.02 -5.48
N ALA A 659 16.39 -17.16 -5.05
CA ALA A 659 17.34 -17.95 -5.82
C ALA A 659 16.72 -18.58 -7.07
N GLU A 660 15.43 -18.92 -7.08
CA GLU A 660 14.71 -19.31 -8.30
C GLU A 660 14.36 -18.11 -9.19
N MET A 661 13.92 -16.98 -8.61
CA MET A 661 13.69 -15.72 -9.34
C MET A 661 14.94 -15.21 -10.07
N ALA A 662 16.14 -15.46 -9.55
CA ALA A 662 17.40 -15.15 -10.20
C ALA A 662 17.72 -16.00 -11.45
N LYS A 663 16.95 -17.07 -11.73
CA LYS A 663 17.14 -17.96 -12.89
C LYS A 663 16.19 -17.65 -14.05
N CYS A 664 15.31 -16.66 -13.92
CA CYS A 664 14.34 -16.28 -14.95
C CYS A 664 15.00 -15.97 -16.30
N SER A 665 14.33 -16.37 -17.38
CA SER A 665 14.76 -16.12 -18.76
C SER A 665 13.57 -15.62 -19.60
N PRO A 666 13.68 -14.50 -20.34
CA PRO A 666 14.84 -13.60 -20.42
C PRO A 666 15.19 -12.97 -19.05
N PRO A 667 16.48 -12.65 -18.82
CA PRO A 667 16.86 -11.88 -17.63
C PRO A 667 16.27 -10.46 -17.71
N PRO A 668 16.00 -9.81 -16.55
CA PRO A 668 15.58 -8.41 -16.46
C PRO A 668 16.25 -7.47 -17.45
N THR A 669 15.46 -6.72 -18.21
CA THR A 669 16.00 -5.85 -19.26
C THR A 669 16.32 -4.47 -18.71
N LEU A 670 17.49 -3.92 -19.04
CA LEU A 670 17.87 -2.53 -18.70
C LEU A 670 17.31 -1.51 -19.73
N SER A 671 16.32 -1.90 -20.53
CA SER A 671 15.83 -1.12 -21.67
C SER A 671 14.31 -1.07 -21.69
N LEU A 672 13.75 0.14 -21.54
CA LEU A 672 12.31 0.37 -21.58
C LEU A 672 11.66 -0.20 -22.86
N SER A 673 10.42 -0.66 -22.72
CA SER A 673 9.55 -1.06 -23.82
C SER A 673 9.50 0.01 -24.92
N LYS A 674 9.50 -0.42 -26.19
CA LYS A 674 9.32 0.45 -27.37
C LYS A 674 7.98 1.21 -27.39
N TYR A 675 7.05 0.81 -26.52
CA TYR A 675 5.72 1.41 -26.37
C TYR A 675 5.57 2.21 -25.07
N ALA A 676 6.57 2.22 -24.18
CA ALA A 676 6.55 3.08 -23.00
C ALA A 676 6.78 4.54 -23.44
N PRO A 677 6.15 5.53 -22.76
CA PRO A 677 6.40 6.93 -23.06
C PRO A 677 7.87 7.26 -22.79
N LEU A 678 8.51 8.06 -23.65
CA LEU A 678 9.89 8.50 -23.45
C LEU A 678 9.89 9.77 -22.61
N ILE A 679 10.43 9.71 -21.40
CA ILE A 679 10.56 10.86 -20.52
C ILE A 679 12.02 11.30 -20.47
N HIS A 680 12.29 12.54 -20.88
CA HIS A 680 13.62 13.14 -20.81
C HIS A 680 13.64 14.29 -19.81
N ILE A 681 14.52 14.19 -18.81
CA ILE A 681 14.82 15.27 -17.88
C ILE A 681 15.99 16.09 -18.44
N MET A 682 15.80 17.40 -18.58
CA MET A 682 16.88 18.35 -18.86
C MET A 682 16.84 19.52 -17.87
N LYS A 683 18.01 20.02 -17.46
CA LYS A 683 18.12 21.14 -16.51
C LYS A 683 18.36 22.45 -17.25
N VAL A 684 17.50 23.42 -16.98
CA VAL A 684 17.49 24.78 -17.51
C VAL A 684 17.81 25.75 -16.37
N HIS A 685 18.34 26.94 -16.65
CA HIS A 685 18.54 27.95 -15.62
C HIS A 685 17.18 28.46 -15.09
N PRO A 686 16.90 28.49 -13.76
CA PRO A 686 15.57 28.80 -13.19
C PRO A 686 14.88 30.03 -13.78
N SER A 687 15.62 31.14 -13.95
CA SER A 687 15.07 32.39 -14.52
C SER A 687 14.57 32.29 -15.98
N LYS A 688 14.83 31.17 -16.67
CA LYS A 688 14.32 30.87 -18.02
C LYS A 688 13.04 30.05 -18.03
N VAL A 689 12.64 29.42 -16.91
CA VAL A 689 11.41 28.60 -16.83
C VAL A 689 10.17 29.44 -17.18
N TYR A 690 9.99 30.60 -16.56
CA TYR A 690 8.90 31.53 -16.92
C TYR A 690 8.95 32.01 -18.38
N SER A 691 10.14 32.05 -19.00
CA SER A 691 10.32 32.43 -20.41
C SER A 691 9.94 31.33 -21.40
N LEU A 692 9.97 30.06 -20.96
CA LEU A 692 9.50 28.88 -21.70
C LEU A 692 7.99 28.66 -21.55
N ILE A 693 7.45 28.80 -20.33
CA ILE A 693 6.00 28.69 -20.08
C ILE A 693 5.27 29.82 -20.82
N GLY A 694 5.75 31.05 -20.66
CA GLY A 694 5.14 32.26 -21.23
C GLY A 694 3.80 32.64 -20.58
N SER A 695 3.24 33.78 -20.99
CA SER A 695 1.99 34.31 -20.42
C SER A 695 0.84 33.29 -20.55
N GLY A 696 0.36 32.75 -19.41
CA GLY A 696 -0.72 31.78 -19.37
C GLY A 696 -0.40 30.42 -20.04
N GLY A 697 0.86 30.02 -20.08
CA GLY A 697 1.29 28.74 -20.67
C GLY A 697 1.23 28.70 -22.20
N LYS A 698 1.07 29.84 -22.89
CA LYS A 698 0.92 29.90 -24.35
C LYS A 698 2.15 29.37 -25.10
N LYS A 699 3.37 29.62 -24.60
CA LYS A 699 4.60 29.18 -25.28
C LYS A 699 4.80 27.67 -25.12
N VAL A 700 4.70 27.12 -23.91
CA VAL A 700 4.83 25.67 -23.70
C VAL A 700 3.79 24.88 -24.52
N LYS A 701 2.55 25.39 -24.65
CA LYS A 701 1.53 24.80 -25.55
C LYS A 701 1.95 24.84 -27.02
N SER A 702 2.50 25.96 -27.51
CA SER A 702 3.03 26.06 -28.88
C SER A 702 4.19 25.09 -29.12
N ILE A 703 5.09 24.90 -28.14
CA ILE A 703 6.21 23.95 -28.24
C ILE A 703 5.68 22.51 -28.30
N ILE A 704 4.68 22.16 -27.48
CA ILE A 704 4.01 20.84 -27.51
C ILE A 704 3.40 20.58 -28.90
N GLU A 705 2.63 21.54 -29.42
CA GLU A 705 1.95 21.45 -30.73
C GLU A 705 2.93 21.34 -31.90
N GLU A 706 4.00 22.16 -31.91
CA GLU A 706 5.02 22.15 -32.97
C GLU A 706 5.88 20.88 -32.94
N SER A 707 6.35 20.48 -31.75
CA SER A 707 7.24 19.31 -31.60
C SER A 707 6.51 17.97 -31.63
N GLY A 708 5.19 17.93 -31.40
CA GLY A 708 4.42 16.69 -31.34
C GLY A 708 4.83 15.77 -30.18
N VAL A 709 5.26 16.36 -29.07
CA VAL A 709 5.37 15.66 -27.78
C VAL A 709 4.01 15.67 -27.08
N GLU A 710 3.84 14.87 -26.04
CA GLU A 710 2.56 14.74 -25.34
C GLU A 710 2.40 15.79 -24.23
N ALA A 711 3.46 15.98 -23.43
CA ALA A 711 3.49 16.98 -22.37
C ALA A 711 4.92 17.47 -22.10
N ILE A 712 5.03 18.63 -21.45
CA ILE A 712 6.28 19.19 -20.92
C ILE A 712 5.97 19.75 -19.53
N ASP A 713 6.44 19.08 -18.48
CA ASP A 713 6.37 19.58 -17.10
C ASP A 713 7.62 20.43 -16.81
N MET A 714 7.47 21.49 -16.01
CA MET A 714 8.54 22.45 -15.71
C MET A 714 8.46 22.88 -14.25
N GLN A 715 9.54 22.63 -13.50
CA GLN A 715 9.65 22.98 -12.08
C GLN A 715 10.42 24.30 -11.89
N ASP A 716 10.13 25.03 -10.81
CA ASP A 716 10.76 26.32 -10.51
C ASP A 716 12.28 26.21 -10.24
N ASP A 717 12.80 25.02 -9.93
CA ASP A 717 14.24 24.74 -9.75
C ASP A 717 15.03 24.67 -11.08
N GLY A 718 14.33 24.72 -12.22
CA GLY A 718 14.90 24.58 -13.56
C GLY A 718 14.81 23.19 -14.18
N ILE A 719 14.25 22.18 -13.52
CA ILE A 719 14.00 20.86 -14.13
C ILE A 719 12.86 20.95 -15.15
N VAL A 720 13.13 20.46 -16.37
CA VAL A 720 12.13 20.31 -17.45
C VAL A 720 12.02 18.82 -17.81
N LYS A 721 10.85 18.22 -17.57
CA LYS A 721 10.54 16.83 -17.93
C LYS A 721 9.70 16.80 -19.23
N ILE A 722 10.30 16.40 -20.35
CA ILE A 722 9.65 16.28 -21.67
C ILE A 722 9.13 14.85 -21.85
N MET A 723 7.86 14.68 -22.22
CA MET A 723 7.18 13.38 -22.36
C MET A 723 6.74 13.15 -23.81
N ALA A 724 7.25 12.11 -24.48
CA ALA A 724 7.06 11.89 -25.92
C ALA A 724 6.88 10.41 -26.31
N ASN A 725 5.97 10.13 -27.26
CA ASN A 725 5.73 8.77 -27.75
C ASN A 725 6.66 8.33 -28.90
N ASN A 726 7.65 9.13 -29.27
CA ASN A 726 8.72 8.73 -30.19
C ASN A 726 9.96 9.63 -30.03
N VAL A 727 11.12 9.13 -30.43
CA VAL A 727 12.41 9.85 -30.33
C VAL A 727 12.43 11.11 -31.21
N ALA A 728 11.73 11.11 -32.34
CA ALA A 728 11.78 12.22 -33.30
C ALA A 728 10.97 13.47 -32.86
N SER A 729 9.91 13.33 -32.07
CA SER A 729 9.30 14.48 -31.38
C SER A 729 10.12 14.92 -30.17
N LEU A 730 10.71 13.97 -29.43
CA LEU A 730 11.58 14.25 -28.29
C LEU A 730 12.79 15.13 -28.66
N GLU A 731 13.53 14.77 -29.72
CA GLU A 731 14.68 15.58 -30.18
C GLU A 731 14.24 16.96 -30.73
N ARG A 732 13.06 17.07 -31.35
CA ARG A 732 12.51 18.37 -31.76
C ARG A 732 12.19 19.27 -30.56
N ALA A 733 11.53 18.74 -29.53
CA ALA A 733 11.25 19.48 -28.31
C ALA A 733 12.54 19.92 -27.59
N LYS A 734 13.52 19.00 -27.44
CA LYS A 734 14.86 19.30 -26.90
C LYS A 734 15.54 20.43 -27.68
N ALA A 735 15.52 20.40 -29.01
CA ALA A 735 16.14 21.42 -29.85
C ALA A 735 15.48 22.79 -29.67
N ILE A 736 14.14 22.86 -29.67
CA ILE A 736 13.38 24.11 -29.46
C ILE A 736 13.65 24.68 -28.06
N ILE A 737 13.59 23.86 -27.01
CA ILE A 737 13.86 24.29 -25.62
C ILE A 737 15.31 24.75 -25.48
N SER A 738 16.28 24.01 -26.03
CA SER A 738 17.70 24.38 -25.99
C SER A 738 17.96 25.72 -26.68
N GLY A 739 17.37 25.94 -27.87
CA GLY A 739 17.47 27.21 -28.59
C GLY A 739 16.89 28.40 -27.82
N LEU A 740 15.69 28.23 -27.23
CA LEU A 740 15.02 29.27 -26.43
C LEU A 740 15.75 29.57 -25.10
N THR A 741 16.41 28.58 -24.51
CA THR A 741 17.11 28.71 -23.22
C THR A 741 18.57 29.13 -23.34
N MET A 742 19.19 28.94 -24.51
CA MET A 742 20.59 29.25 -24.78
C MET A 742 20.97 30.64 -24.24
N VAL A 743 21.97 30.68 -23.36
CA VAL A 743 22.59 31.93 -22.90
C VAL A 743 23.82 32.14 -23.78
N PRO A 744 23.81 33.09 -24.72
CA PRO A 744 24.91 33.24 -25.66
C PRO A 744 26.11 33.91 -24.97
N SER A 745 27.28 33.27 -25.03
CA SER A 745 28.49 33.74 -24.36
C SER A 745 29.28 34.70 -25.26
N ILE A 746 29.86 35.76 -24.66
CA ILE A 746 30.76 36.66 -25.38
C ILE A 746 32.01 35.88 -25.79
N GLY A 747 32.34 35.91 -27.08
CA GLY A 747 33.42 35.16 -27.70
C GLY A 747 32.97 33.91 -28.48
N ASP A 748 31.75 33.41 -28.26
CA ASP A 748 31.24 32.22 -28.97
C ASP A 748 31.08 32.46 -30.48
N ILE A 749 31.26 31.39 -31.25
CA ILE A 749 31.13 31.36 -32.70
C ILE A 749 29.91 30.52 -33.07
N TYR A 750 28.85 31.18 -33.53
CA TYR A 750 27.64 30.55 -34.04
C TYR A 750 27.81 30.34 -35.55
N ARG A 751 27.47 29.15 -36.06
CA ARG A 751 27.74 28.76 -37.45
C ARG A 751 26.46 28.52 -38.24
N ASN A 752 26.51 28.78 -39.55
CA ASN A 752 25.41 28.54 -40.49
C ASN A 752 24.11 29.28 -40.11
N CYS A 753 24.24 30.47 -39.50
CA CYS A 753 23.16 31.29 -38.96
C CYS A 753 22.48 32.11 -40.06
N GLU A 754 21.16 32.22 -40.03
CA GLU A 754 20.35 32.75 -41.13
C GLU A 754 20.05 34.25 -40.97
N ILE A 755 20.22 35.02 -42.05
CA ILE A 755 19.87 36.45 -42.08
C ILE A 755 18.35 36.60 -42.25
N LYS A 756 17.65 36.97 -41.17
CA LYS A 756 16.19 37.14 -41.16
C LYS A 756 15.73 38.47 -41.74
N SER A 757 16.47 39.53 -41.48
CA SER A 757 16.18 40.86 -42.02
C SER A 757 17.46 41.69 -42.15
N MET A 758 17.40 42.74 -42.97
CA MET A 758 18.50 43.69 -43.13
C MET A 758 17.98 45.12 -43.01
N ALA A 759 18.79 45.99 -42.44
CA ALA A 759 18.54 47.41 -42.30
C ALA A 759 19.77 48.19 -42.82
N PRO A 760 19.68 49.49 -43.16
CA PRO A 760 20.79 50.24 -43.77
C PRO A 760 22.10 50.31 -42.96
N TYR A 761 22.10 49.87 -41.71
CA TYR A 761 23.24 49.84 -40.78
C TYR A 761 23.74 48.41 -40.44
N GLY A 762 23.11 47.34 -40.92
CA GLY A 762 23.52 45.97 -40.63
C GLY A 762 22.46 44.89 -40.91
N ALA A 763 22.86 43.64 -40.71
CA ALA A 763 22.01 42.46 -40.87
C ALA A 763 21.58 41.90 -39.50
N PHE A 764 20.33 41.47 -39.38
CA PHE A 764 19.82 40.73 -38.23
C PHE A 764 19.93 39.23 -38.51
N VAL A 765 20.71 38.55 -37.69
CA VAL A 765 21.12 37.16 -37.88
C VAL A 765 20.55 36.32 -36.73
N GLU A 766 19.79 35.26 -37.05
CA GLU A 766 19.25 34.34 -36.06
C GLU A 766 20.32 33.34 -35.62
N ILE A 767 20.82 33.48 -34.39
CA ILE A 767 21.83 32.57 -33.81
C ILE A 767 21.21 31.36 -33.10
N ALA A 768 19.93 31.47 -32.72
CA ALA A 768 19.10 30.39 -32.18
C ALA A 768 17.62 30.76 -32.39
N PRO A 769 16.68 29.77 -32.45
CA PRO A 769 15.27 30.02 -32.71
C PRO A 769 14.65 31.14 -31.86
N GLY A 770 14.16 32.18 -32.54
CA GLY A 770 13.56 33.37 -31.91
C GLY A 770 14.56 34.30 -31.23
N ARG A 771 15.86 34.21 -31.55
CA ARG A 771 16.92 35.02 -30.94
C ARG A 771 17.92 35.55 -31.97
N GLU A 772 17.64 36.77 -32.40
CA GLU A 772 18.44 37.54 -33.35
C GLU A 772 19.55 38.36 -32.68
N GLY A 773 20.66 38.55 -33.39
CA GLY A 773 21.68 39.56 -33.08
C GLY A 773 21.95 40.46 -34.28
N LEU A 774 22.41 41.68 -34.02
CA LEU A 774 22.76 42.65 -35.06
C LEU A 774 24.24 42.49 -35.43
N CYS A 775 24.51 42.09 -36.67
CA CYS A 775 25.83 42.25 -37.29
C CYS A 775 25.87 43.62 -37.98
N HIS A 776 26.63 44.56 -37.42
CA HIS A 776 26.76 45.91 -37.97
C HIS A 776 27.48 45.88 -39.32
N VAL A 777 27.22 46.85 -40.21
CA VAL A 777 27.79 46.89 -41.57
C VAL A 777 29.34 46.88 -41.58
N SER A 778 29.98 47.46 -40.56
CA SER A 778 31.44 47.43 -40.38
C SER A 778 32.03 46.09 -39.93
N GLU A 779 31.18 45.11 -39.59
CA GLU A 779 31.54 43.82 -39.02
C GLU A 779 31.10 42.63 -39.91
N LEU A 780 30.43 42.90 -41.04
CA LEU A 780 30.03 41.89 -42.03
C LEU A 780 31.17 41.44 -42.95
N SER A 781 32.24 42.23 -43.09
CA SER A 781 33.39 41.92 -43.97
C SER A 781 34.68 42.53 -43.42
N ALA A 782 35.84 42.08 -43.91
CA ALA A 782 37.10 42.79 -43.74
C ALA A 782 37.22 44.03 -44.65
N GLU A 783 36.49 44.06 -45.77
CA GLU A 783 36.44 45.18 -46.70
C GLU A 783 35.32 46.17 -46.33
N TRP A 784 35.47 47.43 -46.74
CA TRP A 784 34.45 48.46 -46.49
C TRP A 784 33.25 48.29 -47.43
N LEU A 785 32.08 48.05 -46.83
CA LEU A 785 30.80 47.93 -47.53
C LEU A 785 30.02 49.24 -47.45
N ALA A 786 29.42 49.67 -48.56
CA ALA A 786 28.53 50.83 -48.58
C ALA A 786 27.14 50.48 -48.01
N LYS A 787 26.68 49.23 -48.20
CA LYS A 787 25.44 48.66 -47.67
C LYS A 787 25.62 47.19 -47.28
N PRO A 788 24.82 46.65 -46.34
CA PRO A 788 24.84 45.21 -46.06
C PRO A 788 24.34 44.37 -47.26
N GLU A 789 23.44 44.90 -48.09
CA GLU A 789 23.03 44.29 -49.37
C GLU A 789 24.20 43.97 -50.33
N ASP A 790 25.33 44.66 -50.21
CA ASP A 790 26.47 44.50 -51.13
C ASP A 790 27.26 43.20 -50.86
N ALA A 791 27.09 42.60 -49.66
CA ALA A 791 27.78 41.38 -49.25
C ALA A 791 26.85 40.16 -49.11
N TYR A 792 25.62 40.36 -48.60
CA TYR A 792 24.69 39.27 -48.29
C TYR A 792 23.23 39.62 -48.60
N LYS A 793 22.40 38.59 -48.68
CA LYS A 793 20.96 38.67 -48.91
C LYS A 793 20.17 38.08 -47.74
N ILE A 794 18.90 38.47 -47.64
CA ILE A 794 17.95 37.85 -46.71
C ILE A 794 17.81 36.36 -47.06
N GLY A 795 17.99 35.49 -46.08
CA GLY A 795 18.04 34.03 -46.25
C GLY A 795 19.43 33.43 -46.47
N ASP A 796 20.48 34.24 -46.69
CA ASP A 796 21.85 33.74 -46.71
C ASP A 796 22.26 33.25 -45.32
N ARG A 797 23.20 32.29 -45.28
CA ARG A 797 23.71 31.70 -44.04
C ARG A 797 25.19 32.00 -43.83
N ILE A 798 25.52 32.48 -42.64
CA ILE A 798 26.83 33.01 -42.27
C ILE A 798 27.29 32.49 -40.91
N ASP A 799 28.59 32.39 -40.72
CA ASP A 799 29.21 32.16 -39.42
C ASP A 799 29.45 33.53 -38.75
N VAL A 800 29.11 33.66 -37.46
CA VAL A 800 29.14 34.92 -36.71
C VAL A 800 29.63 34.73 -35.28
N LYS A 801 30.52 35.61 -34.83
CA LYS A 801 31.02 35.67 -33.45
C LYS A 801 30.23 36.68 -32.63
N LEU A 802 29.89 36.35 -31.38
CA LEU A 802 29.33 37.33 -30.44
C LEU A 802 30.46 38.19 -29.83
N ILE A 803 30.45 39.50 -30.09
CA ILE A 803 31.41 40.44 -29.50
C ILE A 803 30.90 40.96 -28.16
N GLU A 804 29.62 41.34 -28.08
CA GLU A 804 29.10 42.14 -26.97
C GLU A 804 27.60 41.87 -26.76
N VAL A 805 27.17 42.00 -25.50
CA VAL A 805 25.77 42.00 -25.11
C VAL A 805 25.49 43.32 -24.41
N ASN A 806 24.70 44.19 -25.05
CA ASN A 806 24.34 45.50 -24.49
C ASN A 806 23.50 45.35 -23.22
N GLU A 807 23.46 46.37 -22.36
CA GLU A 807 22.67 46.42 -21.11
C GLU A 807 21.18 46.06 -21.30
N LYS A 808 20.63 46.26 -22.50
CA LYS A 808 19.25 45.91 -22.88
C LYS A 808 19.08 44.47 -23.40
N GLY A 809 20.09 43.61 -23.25
CA GLY A 809 20.10 42.22 -23.72
C GLY A 809 20.26 42.03 -25.24
N GLN A 810 20.54 43.10 -25.99
CA GLN A 810 20.75 43.06 -27.44
C GLN A 810 22.15 42.52 -27.77
N LEU A 811 22.21 41.61 -28.75
CA LEU A 811 23.42 40.89 -29.14
C LEU A 811 24.11 41.59 -30.31
N ARG A 812 25.43 41.82 -30.22
CA ARG A 812 26.26 42.37 -31.30
C ARG A 812 27.17 41.31 -31.89
N LEU A 813 27.01 41.07 -33.19
CA LEU A 813 27.67 39.99 -33.94
C LEU A 813 28.73 40.54 -34.90
N SER A 814 29.69 39.70 -35.30
CA SER A 814 30.68 40.00 -36.33
C SER A 814 31.09 38.75 -37.11
N VAL A 815 31.13 38.89 -38.43
CA VAL A 815 31.80 37.95 -39.36
C VAL A 815 33.29 38.28 -39.42
N ARG A 816 33.65 39.58 -39.39
CA ARG A 816 35.04 40.06 -39.46
C ARG A 816 35.93 39.47 -38.36
N ALA A 817 35.40 39.26 -37.16
CA ALA A 817 36.09 38.65 -36.02
C ALA A 817 36.34 37.13 -36.15
N LEU A 818 36.05 36.53 -37.32
CA LEU A 818 36.37 35.15 -37.70
C LEU A 818 37.42 35.05 -38.81
N LEU A 819 37.73 36.18 -39.48
CA LEU A 819 38.74 36.23 -40.53
C LEU A 819 40.14 36.33 -39.90
N PRO A 820 41.18 35.68 -40.48
CA PRO A 820 42.55 35.80 -39.98
C PRO A 820 43.04 37.24 -40.14
N GLU A 821 43.67 37.80 -39.10
CA GLU A 821 44.24 39.15 -39.16
C GLU A 821 45.35 39.23 -40.21
N SER A 822 45.15 40.06 -41.23
CA SER A 822 46.14 40.32 -42.27
C SER A 822 47.11 41.41 -41.81
N GLU A 823 48.31 41.02 -41.37
CA GLU A 823 49.39 41.96 -41.08
C GLU A 823 49.69 42.84 -42.31
N SER A 824 49.25 44.09 -42.27
CA SER A 824 49.64 45.13 -43.22
C SER A 824 49.53 46.53 -42.59
N GLY A 825 50.58 46.93 -41.87
CA GLY A 825 50.67 48.27 -41.30
C GLY A 825 50.83 49.36 -42.36
N LYS A 826 50.53 50.61 -42.00
CA LYS A 826 50.89 51.81 -42.78
C LYS A 826 51.12 53.02 -41.86
N ASP A 827 52.35 53.50 -41.85
CA ASP A 827 52.72 54.85 -41.41
C ASP A 827 52.63 55.82 -42.62
N SER A 828 52.91 57.11 -42.40
CA SER A 828 53.05 58.21 -43.40
C SER A 828 51.79 59.04 -43.76
N GLN A 829 51.38 59.88 -42.80
CA GLN A 829 51.25 61.36 -42.92
C GLN A 829 50.54 62.05 -44.11
N LYS A 830 49.67 63.04 -43.77
CA LYS A 830 49.61 64.44 -44.29
C LYS A 830 48.42 65.20 -43.65
N PRO A 831 48.31 66.54 -43.75
CA PRO A 831 49.32 67.62 -43.68
C PRO A 831 48.98 68.68 -42.58
N PRO A 832 49.84 69.67 -42.27
CA PRO A 832 49.57 70.69 -41.24
C PRO A 832 48.93 72.00 -41.77
N PRO A 833 48.23 72.77 -40.92
CA PRO A 833 47.88 74.17 -41.17
C PRO A 833 49.02 75.15 -40.80
N THR A 834 48.96 76.37 -41.35
CA THR A 834 49.96 77.44 -41.20
C THR A 834 49.64 78.44 -40.07
N GLY A 835 50.66 79.11 -39.52
CA GLY A 835 50.49 80.22 -38.56
C GLY A 835 51.76 80.55 -37.77
N ASP A 836 52.56 81.50 -38.26
CA ASP A 836 53.85 81.92 -37.65
C ASP A 836 53.68 83.05 -36.60
N SER A 837 54.42 82.98 -35.49
CA SER A 837 55.35 84.05 -35.02
C SER A 837 55.70 83.98 -33.52
N THR A 838 56.99 83.72 -33.23
CA THR A 838 57.85 84.30 -32.14
C THR A 838 57.35 84.38 -30.66
N LYS A 839 58.17 84.20 -29.60
CA LYS A 839 59.63 83.99 -29.49
C LYS A 839 60.00 83.40 -28.10
N ASP A 840 60.92 82.42 -28.12
CA ASP A 840 62.11 82.31 -27.26
C ASP A 840 62.06 82.67 -25.75
N ARG A 841 62.27 81.66 -24.87
CA ARG A 841 63.49 81.61 -24.01
C ARG A 841 63.74 80.29 -23.26
N GLY A 842 64.91 79.71 -23.52
CA GLY A 842 65.85 79.19 -22.50
C GLY A 842 65.45 78.03 -21.59
N SER A 843 65.81 76.79 -21.99
CA SER A 843 66.30 75.77 -21.03
C SER A 843 67.83 75.89 -20.88
N PRO A 844 68.48 75.25 -19.88
CA PRO A 844 69.05 73.95 -20.22
C PRO A 844 69.18 72.89 -19.09
N ARG A 845 69.40 71.66 -19.55
CA ARG A 845 69.75 70.43 -18.83
C ARG A 845 71.05 70.52 -18.00
N LYS A 846 71.15 69.68 -16.96
CA LYS A 846 72.11 68.54 -16.86
C LYS A 846 71.61 67.54 -15.78
N TYR A 847 71.48 66.22 -15.97
CA TYR A 847 72.39 65.13 -16.40
C TYR A 847 73.36 64.63 -15.30
N VAL A 848 73.48 63.27 -15.20
CA VAL A 848 74.56 62.42 -14.61
C VAL A 848 74.20 61.53 -13.38
N ASN A 849 73.99 60.25 -13.70
CA ASN A 849 74.48 58.99 -13.09
C ASN A 849 74.12 58.42 -11.68
N THR A 850 73.95 57.07 -11.73
CA THR A 850 74.40 56.00 -10.80
C THR A 850 73.92 55.92 -9.35
N SER A 851 72.89 55.09 -9.16
CA SER A 851 72.94 53.84 -8.35
C SER A 851 73.81 53.77 -7.08
N SER A 852 73.18 53.66 -5.90
CA SER A 852 73.19 52.44 -5.05
C SER A 852 72.74 52.72 -3.60
N LYS A 853 71.87 51.84 -3.07
CA LYS A 853 71.62 51.53 -1.65
C LYS A 853 71.89 52.61 -0.58
N GLU A 854 70.83 53.01 0.12
CA GLU A 854 70.82 52.91 1.58
C GLU A 854 69.40 52.65 2.12
N ARG A 855 69.23 52.42 3.43
CA ARG A 855 68.01 51.80 4.00
C ARG A 855 67.72 52.27 5.44
N ALA A 856 66.42 52.47 5.74
CA ALA A 856 65.83 52.76 7.06
C ALA A 856 66.04 54.21 7.58
N ALA A 857 65.30 54.73 8.59
CA ALA A 857 64.35 54.06 9.49
C ALA A 857 63.23 54.98 10.08
N LYS A 858 62.07 54.37 10.37
CA LYS A 858 61.05 54.74 11.41
C LYS A 858 60.34 56.11 11.25
N VAL A 859 59.17 56.38 11.87
CA VAL A 859 58.50 55.97 13.14
C VAL A 859 57.07 55.44 12.83
N ALA A 860 56.63 54.23 13.24
CA ALA A 860 56.07 53.78 14.55
C ALA A 860 54.70 54.41 14.91
N SER A 861 53.75 53.81 15.65
CA SER A 861 53.52 52.46 16.23
C SER A 861 52.05 52.42 16.73
N GLY A 862 51.36 51.31 16.99
CA GLY A 862 51.72 49.88 17.03
C GLY A 862 50.59 49.06 17.68
N ASP A 863 50.75 47.80 18.12
CA ASP A 863 51.60 46.65 17.74
C ASP A 863 51.07 45.43 18.58
N GLU A 864 51.11 44.15 18.19
CA GLU A 864 51.58 43.50 16.95
C GLU A 864 50.44 42.84 16.13
N VAL A 865 49.95 41.59 16.26
CA VAL A 865 50.32 40.37 17.03
C VAL A 865 49.76 39.11 16.28
N VAL A 866 49.94 37.87 16.76
CA VAL A 866 51.00 36.88 16.40
C VAL A 866 50.44 35.47 16.74
N LEU A 867 50.64 34.30 16.08
CA LEU A 867 51.15 33.78 14.77
C LEU A 867 50.47 32.37 14.56
N LYS A 868 50.38 31.62 13.44
CA LYS A 868 51.00 31.52 12.08
C LYS A 868 52.36 30.77 11.97
N LYS A 869 52.69 30.01 10.90
CA LYS A 869 51.92 29.17 9.95
C LYS A 869 52.92 28.30 9.12
N LYS A 870 52.63 27.01 8.87
CA LYS A 870 53.12 26.18 7.74
C LYS A 870 52.10 25.07 7.43
N ASP A 871 51.96 24.43 6.26
CA ASP A 871 52.49 24.58 4.87
C ASP A 871 53.67 23.71 4.37
N VAL A 872 53.63 23.47 3.04
CA VAL A 872 54.61 22.85 2.09
C VAL A 872 54.38 21.33 1.85
N ARG A 873 53.87 20.83 0.69
CA ARG A 873 54.31 20.81 -0.76
C ARG A 873 55.56 19.90 -1.01
N SER A 874 55.76 19.16 -2.11
CA SER A 874 54.98 18.78 -3.34
C SER A 874 55.81 17.81 -4.25
N ALA A 875 55.17 17.03 -5.17
CA ALA A 875 55.76 16.27 -6.31
C ALA A 875 56.65 15.03 -5.99
N SER A 876 56.90 14.02 -6.87
CA SER A 876 56.27 13.52 -8.12
C SER A 876 56.70 12.05 -8.46
N ASP A 877 56.03 11.42 -9.45
CA ASP A 877 56.44 10.26 -10.29
C ASP A 877 56.74 8.85 -9.70
N GLY A 878 56.55 7.79 -10.52
CA GLY A 878 57.32 6.53 -10.40
C GLY A 878 56.57 5.18 -10.48
N ASP A 879 56.85 4.38 -11.52
CA ASP A 879 56.30 3.04 -11.85
C ASP A 879 56.39 1.89 -10.80
N LYS A 880 55.30 1.11 -10.71
CA LYS A 880 55.13 -0.37 -10.86
C LYS A 880 56.05 -1.42 -10.15
N PRO A 881 55.64 -2.73 -10.09
CA PRO A 881 55.87 -3.57 -8.89
C PRO A 881 56.66 -4.89 -9.07
N MET A 882 57.10 -5.52 -7.97
CA MET A 882 57.07 -7.00 -7.80
C MET A 882 57.19 -7.49 -6.33
N LYS A 883 57.26 -8.84 -6.12
CA LYS A 883 57.02 -9.56 -4.85
C LYS A 883 58.29 -10.06 -4.10
N SER A 884 58.22 -10.18 -2.77
CA SER A 884 58.91 -11.16 -1.86
C SER A 884 58.23 -11.05 -0.47
N SER A 885 57.87 -12.07 0.36
CA SER A 885 58.56 -13.26 0.92
C SER A 885 59.73 -12.89 1.86
N SER A 886 59.86 -13.38 3.11
CA SER A 886 59.21 -14.50 3.85
C SER A 886 59.47 -14.46 5.40
N SER A 887 59.09 -15.53 6.12
CA SER A 887 59.56 -16.01 7.47
C SER A 887 59.15 -15.24 8.75
N SER A 888 58.89 -15.89 9.92
CA SER A 888 58.71 -17.34 10.27
C SER A 888 58.15 -17.55 11.71
N ASN A 889 58.01 -18.84 12.13
CA ASN A 889 57.70 -19.40 13.47
C ASN A 889 56.19 -19.45 13.85
N GLU A 890 55.50 -20.60 14.04
CA GLU A 890 55.64 -21.76 14.99
C GLU A 890 54.90 -21.52 16.33
N GLU A 891 54.16 -22.44 16.98
CA GLU A 891 53.95 -23.92 16.89
C GLU A 891 52.42 -24.28 16.84
N ASP A 892 51.92 -25.34 16.16
CA ASP A 892 51.72 -26.78 16.57
C ASP A 892 50.69 -26.96 17.74
N ARG A 893 49.65 -27.83 17.78
CA ARG A 893 49.19 -29.10 17.10
C ARG A 893 47.66 -29.02 16.85
N GLY A 894 46.98 -29.70 15.91
CA GLY A 894 46.89 -31.16 15.61
C GLY A 894 45.49 -31.67 16.03
N SER A 895 44.76 -32.58 15.34
CA SER A 895 45.10 -33.56 14.30
C SER A 895 44.01 -33.74 13.22
N LEU A 896 44.36 -34.29 12.04
CA LEU A 896 43.44 -34.56 10.92
C LEU A 896 42.79 -35.96 10.97
N VAL A 897 41.66 -36.13 10.26
CA VAL A 897 41.40 -37.28 9.37
C VAL A 897 40.70 -36.77 8.09
N ASN A 898 41.09 -37.28 6.92
CA ASN A 898 40.51 -36.91 5.61
C ASN A 898 39.40 -37.89 5.18
N GLY A 899 38.54 -37.45 4.26
CA GLY A 899 37.64 -38.30 3.48
C GLY A 899 37.29 -37.64 2.14
N GLU A 900 37.78 -38.20 1.02
CA GLU A 900 37.51 -37.71 -0.33
C GLU A 900 36.31 -38.44 -0.98
N ALA A 901 35.72 -37.79 -2.01
CA ALA A 901 34.78 -38.38 -2.97
C ALA A 901 33.38 -38.78 -2.40
N THR A 902 32.32 -38.94 -3.20
CA THR A 902 32.27 -39.19 -4.65
C THR A 902 31.08 -38.48 -5.32
N ILE A 903 31.11 -38.43 -6.65
CA ILE A 903 30.03 -37.97 -7.53
C ILE A 903 28.80 -38.90 -7.46
N SER A 904 27.61 -38.34 -7.22
CA SER A 904 26.31 -38.83 -7.73
C SER A 904 25.27 -37.72 -7.69
#